data_AF-A0A1W9MIG9-F1
#
_entry.id   AF-A0A1W9MIG9-F1
#
_cell.length_a   1.000
_cell.length_b   1.000
_cell.length_c   1.000
_cell.angle_alpha   90.00
_cell.angle_beta   90.00
_cell.angle_gamma   90.00
#
_symmetry.space_group_name_H-M   'P 1'
#
loop_
_entity.id
_entity.type
_entity.pdbx_description
1 polymer ?
#
loop_
_entity_poly.entity_id
_entity_poly.type
_entity_poly.pdbx_seq_one_letter_code
_entity_poly.pdbx_strand_id
1 'polypeptide(L)'
;MSTMESLSQEQALERIKAGLGLAGCMLTNMDLRAQDLAGLSLAQSLWQNVDVTDANFAGCDLSSATLTQCCLAGAKMAGARFHETSFLECDLSYAELTMVSMSWAAFANCSLHHAMLKETTLTDVVLTESTITEADLSGALIANSMISKVKFNKSCLAGAQCTSAMISDCDFSGAACHETQLVSCSFENCCLDDAALENAVVQDSMFSASSFNGASLKDTRLNESQFNQCTLSAALSMSSDCRGLDFSNSNLSGMDLGGWQFEGANLHGVNFQGACLKNAHLEGVDASEANLRNVDATGADFSGACLVNIDMQCTTLKGANLSGTQLAGANLLDCLLDEAIFNTATLGDAKLDVAALAKLNLQGINLQGRDMSGMDLRGADFSEGNLAGTNFANANLEGVRFSDADLSGANLRGANLSHSYFNGTTLENVDFRDALFHGATIEYATFANCLMAGANLTKARCLGCDFEGVDLGSAFLRDITLKECDLEGMALPGVDLSGCDLADANFARGDLAGARFDRANIHQVDFTGATLTRASFAEARGTSVDFTKSNLAEADLSAAKLKDPCFEQATLVRCRCVKTVLSGGNFSQADCRGASFYQANLQYADFSHAILESTSFLQSDMQGAKFHKIIEKNTSWQGTSRVHAEYTDTDLAEAESWHTPIQAKA
;
A
#
# COMPACT_ATOMS: atom_id res chain seq x y z
N MET A 1 -13.86 -59.80 44.40
CA MET A 1 -14.99 -60.47 43.75
C MET A 1 -15.75 -61.29 44.79
N SER A 2 -16.58 -60.63 45.61
CA SER A 2 -17.74 -61.30 46.19
C SER A 2 -18.66 -61.69 45.05
N THR A 3 -19.17 -62.92 45.04
CA THR A 3 -20.11 -63.39 44.04
C THR A 3 -21.34 -62.48 44.03
N MET A 4 -21.57 -61.74 42.93
CA MET A 4 -22.80 -60.97 42.75
C MET A 4 -23.99 -61.92 42.84
N GLU A 5 -25.03 -61.51 43.57
CA GLU A 5 -26.25 -62.29 43.72
C GLU A 5 -27.13 -62.12 42.47
N SER A 6 -27.35 -63.19 41.71
CA SER A 6 -28.30 -63.16 40.59
C SER A 6 -29.71 -63.38 41.13
N LEU A 7 -30.60 -62.43 40.87
CA LEU A 7 -32.00 -62.50 41.30
C LEU A 7 -32.86 -63.10 40.19
N SER A 8 -33.95 -63.76 40.56
CA SER A 8 -35.08 -64.01 39.66
C SER A 8 -36.03 -62.81 39.62
N GLN A 9 -36.90 -62.76 38.61
CA GLN A 9 -37.97 -61.75 38.49
C GLN A 9 -38.78 -61.60 39.79
N GLU A 10 -39.20 -62.72 40.38
CA GLU A 10 -40.00 -62.74 41.61
C GLU A 10 -39.21 -62.21 42.81
N GLN A 11 -37.94 -62.60 42.94
CA GLN A 11 -37.07 -62.12 44.02
C GLN A 11 -36.80 -60.62 43.94
N ALA A 12 -36.59 -60.09 42.72
CA ALA A 12 -36.42 -58.66 42.51
C ALA A 12 -37.68 -57.88 42.90
N LEU A 13 -38.86 -58.32 42.45
CA LEU A 13 -40.14 -57.69 42.79
C LEU A 13 -40.45 -57.75 44.29
N GLU A 14 -40.13 -58.85 44.97
CA GLU A 14 -40.30 -58.96 46.43
C GLU A 14 -39.38 -57.99 47.19
N ARG A 15 -38.11 -57.86 46.78
CA ARG A 15 -37.18 -56.89 47.38
C ARG A 15 -37.66 -55.46 47.22
N ILE A 16 -38.07 -55.10 46.00
CA ILE A 16 -38.61 -53.76 45.69
C ILE A 16 -39.84 -53.47 46.57
N LYS A 17 -40.81 -54.38 46.63
CA LYS A 17 -42.01 -54.22 47.47
C LYS A 17 -41.69 -54.12 48.96
N ALA A 18 -40.62 -54.77 49.42
CA ALA A 18 -40.16 -54.73 50.80
C ALA A 18 -39.29 -53.50 51.12
N GLY A 19 -39.00 -52.63 50.14
CA GLY A 19 -38.09 -51.50 50.31
C GLY A 19 -36.63 -51.91 50.51
N LEU A 20 -36.26 -53.12 50.07
CA LEU A 20 -34.89 -53.63 50.14
C LEU A 20 -34.15 -53.25 48.86
N GLY A 21 -32.95 -52.68 49.00
CA GLY A 21 -32.09 -52.30 47.86
C GLY A 21 -31.64 -53.50 47.03
N LEU A 22 -31.19 -53.21 45.80
CA LEU A 22 -30.67 -54.19 44.84
C LEU A 22 -29.14 -54.07 44.66
N ALA A 23 -28.47 -53.43 45.62
CA ALA A 23 -27.03 -53.22 45.57
C ALA A 23 -26.25 -54.55 45.42
N GLY A 24 -25.26 -54.58 44.54
CA GLY A 24 -24.42 -55.76 44.27
C GLY A 24 -25.14 -56.94 43.60
N CYS A 25 -26.38 -56.77 43.14
CA CYS A 25 -27.17 -57.82 42.50
C CYS A 25 -27.01 -57.81 40.97
N MET A 26 -27.24 -58.96 40.35
CA MET A 26 -27.32 -59.15 38.90
C MET A 26 -28.78 -59.39 38.47
N LEU A 27 -29.28 -58.53 37.59
CA LEU A 27 -30.61 -58.53 37.03
C LEU A 27 -30.51 -58.77 35.51
N THR A 28 -31.14 -59.82 35.01
CA THR A 28 -31.01 -60.22 33.61
C THR A 28 -32.36 -60.62 33.03
N ASN A 29 -32.74 -60.06 31.88
CA ASN A 29 -33.99 -60.37 31.16
C ASN A 29 -35.25 -60.19 32.04
N MET A 30 -35.38 -59.03 32.70
CA MET A 30 -36.45 -58.75 33.66
C MET A 30 -37.38 -57.63 33.19
N ASP A 31 -38.62 -57.69 33.67
CA ASP A 31 -39.65 -56.66 33.46
C ASP A 31 -40.02 -56.01 34.79
N LEU A 32 -39.46 -54.84 35.04
CA LEU A 32 -39.64 -54.02 36.23
C LEU A 32 -40.33 -52.69 35.89
N ARG A 33 -41.18 -52.68 34.87
CA ARG A 33 -41.93 -51.49 34.47
C ARG A 33 -42.81 -50.93 35.59
N ALA A 34 -42.86 -49.60 35.66
CA ALA A 34 -43.64 -48.82 36.61
C ALA A 34 -43.42 -49.20 38.09
N GLN A 35 -42.32 -49.89 38.43
CA GLN A 35 -41.99 -50.20 39.80
C GLN A 35 -41.48 -48.97 40.53
N ASP A 36 -41.69 -48.94 41.85
CA ASP A 36 -41.20 -47.87 42.72
C ASP A 36 -39.87 -48.29 43.37
N LEU A 37 -38.77 -47.77 42.84
CA LEU A 37 -37.42 -47.98 43.36
C LEU A 37 -36.93 -46.79 44.19
N ALA A 38 -37.76 -45.77 44.43
CA ALA A 38 -37.31 -44.50 45.01
C ALA A 38 -36.52 -44.68 46.32
N GLY A 39 -35.39 -43.99 46.42
CA GLY A 39 -34.49 -44.03 47.57
C GLY A 39 -33.76 -45.36 47.79
N LEU A 40 -33.99 -46.39 46.98
CA LEU A 40 -33.27 -47.65 47.08
C LEU A 40 -31.81 -47.48 46.65
N SER A 41 -30.92 -48.21 47.32
CA SER A 41 -29.55 -48.38 46.86
C SER A 41 -29.50 -49.48 45.79
N LEU A 42 -29.05 -49.09 44.61
CA LEU A 42 -28.82 -49.93 43.44
C LEU A 42 -27.31 -49.95 43.10
N ALA A 43 -26.45 -49.55 44.04
CA ALA A 43 -25.03 -49.40 43.81
C ALA A 43 -24.36 -50.74 43.45
N GLN A 44 -23.36 -50.71 42.58
CA GLN A 44 -22.58 -51.89 42.15
C GLN A 44 -23.44 -53.02 41.57
N SER A 45 -24.66 -52.73 41.10
CA SER A 45 -25.52 -53.73 40.48
C SER A 45 -25.23 -53.87 38.98
N LEU A 46 -25.59 -55.02 38.40
CA LEU A 46 -25.45 -55.29 36.97
C LEU A 46 -26.84 -55.57 36.38
N TRP A 47 -27.21 -54.80 35.37
CA TRP A 47 -28.50 -54.89 34.68
C TRP A 47 -28.23 -55.22 33.23
N GLN A 48 -28.81 -56.31 32.75
CA GLN A 48 -28.69 -56.72 31.35
C GLN A 48 -30.08 -57.03 30.78
N ASN A 49 -30.48 -56.29 29.74
CA ASN A 49 -31.78 -56.47 29.10
C ASN A 49 -32.94 -56.40 30.10
N VAL A 50 -32.98 -55.34 30.91
CA VAL A 50 -34.02 -55.10 31.91
C VAL A 50 -34.89 -53.92 31.46
N ASP A 51 -36.21 -54.12 31.50
CA ASP A 51 -37.19 -53.08 31.19
C ASP A 51 -37.70 -52.43 32.49
N VAL A 52 -37.38 -51.16 32.68
CA VAL A 52 -37.81 -50.30 33.79
C VAL A 52 -38.55 -49.06 33.26
N THR A 53 -39.25 -49.21 32.13
CA THR A 53 -40.08 -48.14 31.56
C THR A 53 -41.04 -47.59 32.62
N ASP A 54 -41.13 -46.26 32.73
CA ASP A 54 -41.94 -45.51 33.69
C ASP A 54 -41.67 -45.81 35.18
N ALA A 55 -40.58 -46.51 35.51
CA ALA A 55 -40.23 -46.81 36.90
C ALA A 55 -39.73 -45.55 37.65
N ASN A 56 -39.96 -45.53 38.96
CA ASN A 56 -39.57 -44.42 39.81
C ASN A 56 -38.21 -44.71 40.48
N PHE A 57 -37.18 -43.98 40.08
CA PHE A 57 -35.82 -44.00 40.62
C PHE A 57 -35.49 -42.74 41.44
N ALA A 58 -36.48 -41.96 41.86
CA ALA A 58 -36.23 -40.70 42.55
C ALA A 58 -35.32 -40.90 43.78
N GLY A 59 -34.21 -40.16 43.85
CA GLY A 59 -33.23 -40.26 44.92
C GLY A 59 -32.46 -41.59 45.01
N CYS A 60 -32.52 -42.47 44.01
CA CYS A 60 -31.76 -43.72 43.99
C CYS A 60 -30.25 -43.48 43.93
N ASP A 61 -29.51 -44.44 44.47
CA ASP A 61 -28.06 -44.50 44.31
C ASP A 61 -27.68 -45.60 43.31
N LEU A 62 -27.23 -45.22 42.12
CA LEU A 62 -26.76 -46.12 41.07
C LEU A 62 -25.23 -46.13 40.97
N SER A 63 -24.52 -45.73 42.04
CA SER A 63 -23.06 -45.61 42.00
C SER A 63 -22.39 -46.93 41.62
N SER A 64 -21.49 -46.88 40.65
CA SER A 64 -20.77 -48.02 40.07
C SER A 64 -21.66 -49.14 39.52
N ALA A 65 -22.93 -48.84 39.22
CA ALA A 65 -23.83 -49.79 38.55
C ALA A 65 -23.55 -49.82 37.03
N THR A 66 -23.75 -50.98 36.42
CA THR A 66 -23.65 -51.16 34.96
C THR A 66 -24.99 -51.60 34.41
N LEU A 67 -25.51 -50.84 33.46
CA LEU A 67 -26.74 -51.11 32.74
C LEU A 67 -26.40 -51.33 31.27
N THR A 68 -26.80 -52.48 30.73
CA THR A 68 -26.55 -52.86 29.34
C THR A 68 -27.85 -53.28 28.68
N GLN A 69 -28.17 -52.69 27.53
CA GLN A 69 -29.38 -53.01 26.75
C GLN A 69 -30.68 -52.84 27.56
N CYS A 70 -30.72 -51.90 28.50
CA CYS A 70 -31.89 -51.69 29.37
C CYS A 70 -32.82 -50.62 28.79
N CYS A 71 -34.13 -50.76 29.02
CA CYS A 71 -35.13 -49.77 28.66
C CYS A 71 -35.55 -48.99 29.91
N LEU A 72 -35.18 -47.72 29.97
CA LEU A 72 -35.48 -46.76 31.03
C LEU A 72 -36.36 -45.61 30.51
N ALA A 73 -37.10 -45.83 29.43
CA ALA A 73 -37.94 -44.80 28.83
C ALA A 73 -38.97 -44.28 29.84
N GLY A 74 -39.14 -42.96 29.96
CA GLY A 74 -40.06 -42.33 30.90
C GLY A 74 -39.72 -42.51 32.40
N ALA A 75 -38.57 -43.12 32.73
CA ALA A 75 -38.18 -43.35 34.11
C ALA A 75 -38.00 -42.03 34.87
N LYS A 76 -38.50 -41.97 36.10
CA LYS A 76 -38.42 -40.77 36.95
C LYS A 76 -37.20 -40.85 37.84
N MET A 77 -36.16 -40.08 37.55
CA MET A 77 -34.85 -40.24 38.19
C MET A 77 -34.42 -38.98 38.94
N ALA A 78 -35.33 -38.04 39.20
CA ALA A 78 -35.02 -36.78 39.87
C ALA A 78 -34.21 -36.99 41.16
N GLY A 79 -33.08 -36.30 41.28
CA GLY A 79 -32.17 -36.38 42.42
C GLY A 79 -31.44 -37.73 42.61
N ALA A 80 -31.53 -38.65 41.65
CA ALA A 80 -30.68 -39.84 41.65
C ALA A 80 -29.19 -39.47 41.52
N ARG A 81 -28.30 -40.37 41.95
CA ARG A 81 -26.85 -40.19 41.86
C ARG A 81 -26.23 -41.21 40.93
N PHE A 82 -25.53 -40.73 39.90
CA PHE A 82 -24.79 -41.55 38.95
C PHE A 82 -23.29 -41.29 39.13
N HIS A 83 -22.67 -41.95 40.10
CA HIS A 83 -21.23 -41.88 40.29
C HIS A 83 -20.58 -43.14 39.72
N GLU A 84 -19.71 -43.03 38.72
CA GLU A 84 -19.10 -44.19 38.02
C GLU A 84 -20.14 -45.17 37.41
N THR A 85 -21.35 -44.68 37.13
CA THR A 85 -22.41 -45.50 36.53
C THR A 85 -22.19 -45.63 35.03
N SER A 86 -22.36 -46.83 34.48
CA SER A 86 -22.20 -47.11 33.05
C SER A 86 -23.53 -47.51 32.42
N PHE A 87 -23.92 -46.81 31.37
CA PHE A 87 -25.04 -47.11 30.50
C PHE A 87 -24.50 -47.48 29.11
N LEU A 88 -24.79 -48.69 28.66
CA LEU A 88 -24.40 -49.20 27.35
C LEU A 88 -25.65 -49.65 26.60
N GLU A 89 -25.87 -49.12 25.40
CA GLU A 89 -27.00 -49.49 24.54
C GLU A 89 -28.37 -49.34 25.23
N CYS A 90 -28.50 -48.35 26.13
CA CYS A 90 -29.72 -48.15 26.91
C CYS A 90 -30.65 -47.11 26.27
N ASP A 91 -31.96 -47.30 26.44
CA ASP A 91 -32.97 -46.33 26.05
C ASP A 91 -33.46 -45.55 27.29
N LEU A 92 -33.08 -44.28 27.40
CA LEU A 92 -33.53 -43.32 28.42
C LEU A 92 -34.42 -42.24 27.79
N SER A 93 -35.11 -42.53 26.69
CA SER A 93 -35.97 -41.54 26.03
C SER A 93 -37.08 -41.07 27.00
N TYR A 94 -37.37 -39.78 27.02
CA TYR A 94 -38.35 -39.16 27.94
C TYR A 94 -38.04 -39.32 29.44
N ALA A 95 -36.86 -39.80 29.83
CA ALA A 95 -36.51 -39.94 31.24
C ALA A 95 -36.44 -38.57 31.95
N GLU A 96 -36.94 -38.52 33.19
CA GLU A 96 -36.90 -37.32 34.04
C GLU A 96 -35.62 -37.31 34.87
N LEU A 97 -34.57 -36.66 34.36
CA LEU A 97 -33.23 -36.62 34.95
C LEU A 97 -32.95 -35.28 35.65
N THR A 98 -33.96 -34.48 35.97
CA THR A 98 -33.80 -33.14 36.53
C THR A 98 -32.99 -33.14 37.83
N MET A 99 -32.00 -32.24 37.93
CA MET A 99 -31.07 -32.12 39.07
C MET A 99 -30.33 -33.43 39.43
N VAL A 100 -30.16 -34.34 38.48
CA VAL A 100 -29.33 -35.54 38.68
C VAL A 100 -27.86 -35.15 38.68
N SER A 101 -27.13 -35.68 39.66
CA SER A 101 -25.68 -35.53 39.74
C SER A 101 -25.00 -36.73 39.09
N MET A 102 -24.28 -36.47 38.00
CA MET A 102 -23.49 -37.46 37.28
C MET A 102 -22.00 -37.11 37.39
N SER A 103 -21.21 -38.05 37.84
CA SER A 103 -19.76 -37.88 37.97
C SER A 103 -19.05 -39.16 37.56
N TRP A 104 -18.09 -39.10 36.63
CA TRP A 104 -17.46 -40.29 36.04
C TRP A 104 -18.44 -41.29 35.42
N ALA A 105 -19.64 -40.83 35.06
CA ALA A 105 -20.62 -41.67 34.39
C ALA A 105 -20.23 -41.88 32.92
N ALA A 106 -20.66 -43.00 32.34
CA ALA A 106 -20.43 -43.32 30.93
C ALA A 106 -21.77 -43.64 30.25
N PHE A 107 -22.01 -43.01 29.10
CA PHE A 107 -23.14 -43.30 28.22
C PHE A 107 -22.57 -43.65 26.85
N ALA A 108 -22.72 -44.90 26.44
CA ALA A 108 -22.28 -45.38 25.14
C ALA A 108 -23.48 -45.95 24.38
N ASN A 109 -23.69 -45.49 23.15
CA ASN A 109 -24.79 -45.95 22.30
C ASN A 109 -26.18 -45.82 22.94
N CYS A 110 -26.41 -44.76 23.73
CA CYS A 110 -27.66 -44.55 24.46
C CYS A 110 -28.62 -43.60 23.72
N SER A 111 -29.93 -43.80 23.92
CA SER A 111 -30.96 -42.85 23.52
C SER A 111 -31.43 -42.03 24.70
N LEU A 112 -31.34 -40.71 24.62
CA LEU A 112 -31.86 -39.74 25.58
C LEU A 112 -32.79 -38.74 24.89
N HIS A 113 -33.48 -39.19 23.83
CA HIS A 113 -34.42 -38.37 23.10
C HIS A 113 -35.52 -37.83 24.03
N HIS A 114 -35.81 -36.53 23.97
CA HIS A 114 -36.78 -35.86 24.87
C HIS A 114 -36.50 -36.01 26.37
N ALA A 115 -35.29 -36.41 26.79
CA ALA A 115 -34.96 -36.49 28.20
C ALA A 115 -34.95 -35.10 28.86
N MET A 116 -35.38 -35.03 30.12
CA MET A 116 -35.38 -33.79 30.91
C MET A 116 -34.14 -33.76 31.81
N LEU A 117 -33.06 -33.18 31.30
CA LEU A 117 -31.75 -33.03 31.92
C LEU A 117 -31.54 -31.62 32.54
N LYS A 118 -32.64 -30.94 32.88
CA LYS A 118 -32.58 -29.59 33.44
C LYS A 118 -31.76 -29.55 34.74
N GLU A 119 -30.85 -28.59 34.84
CA GLU A 119 -29.98 -28.37 36.01
C GLU A 119 -29.17 -29.62 36.42
N THR A 120 -28.90 -30.54 35.48
CA THR A 120 -28.04 -31.70 35.75
C THR A 120 -26.58 -31.32 35.83
N THR A 121 -25.83 -32.05 36.65
CA THR A 121 -24.38 -31.96 36.68
C THR A 121 -23.79 -33.15 35.93
N LEU A 122 -22.99 -32.86 34.91
CA LEU A 122 -22.25 -33.80 34.08
C LEU A 122 -20.76 -33.49 34.24
N THR A 123 -20.14 -34.02 35.31
CA THR A 123 -18.72 -33.79 35.60
C THR A 123 -17.89 -35.03 35.31
N ASP A 124 -16.81 -34.90 34.55
CA ASP A 124 -15.96 -36.04 34.15
C ASP A 124 -16.75 -37.16 33.44
N VAL A 125 -17.84 -36.81 32.73
CA VAL A 125 -18.71 -37.78 32.06
C VAL A 125 -18.16 -38.10 30.67
N VAL A 126 -18.32 -39.35 30.26
CA VAL A 126 -18.05 -39.79 28.89
C VAL A 126 -19.38 -40.07 28.19
N LEU A 127 -19.70 -39.30 27.15
CA LEU A 127 -20.85 -39.53 26.29
C LEU A 127 -20.36 -39.86 24.88
N THR A 128 -20.63 -41.07 24.40
CA THR A 128 -20.20 -41.52 23.07
C THR A 128 -21.33 -42.16 22.28
N GLU A 129 -21.37 -41.86 20.97
CA GLU A 129 -22.27 -42.51 20.00
C GLU A 129 -23.75 -42.48 20.42
N SER A 130 -24.16 -41.44 21.15
CA SER A 130 -25.47 -41.35 21.79
C SER A 130 -26.35 -40.27 21.17
N THR A 131 -27.65 -40.32 21.43
CA THR A 131 -28.61 -39.30 20.96
C THR A 131 -29.23 -38.59 22.15
N ILE A 132 -29.23 -37.27 22.12
CA ILE A 132 -29.78 -36.37 23.14
C ILE A 132 -30.59 -35.31 22.40
N THR A 133 -31.42 -35.73 21.44
CA THR A 133 -32.18 -34.84 20.54
C THR A 133 -33.47 -34.39 21.20
N GLU A 134 -33.85 -33.13 20.98
CA GLU A 134 -35.06 -32.50 21.56
C GLU A 134 -35.15 -32.64 23.10
N ALA A 135 -33.99 -32.75 23.75
CA ALA A 135 -33.85 -32.86 25.20
C ALA A 135 -33.74 -31.46 25.83
N ASP A 136 -34.07 -31.36 27.12
CA ASP A 136 -33.92 -30.11 27.88
C ASP A 136 -32.72 -30.21 28.83
N LEU A 137 -31.61 -29.60 28.48
CA LEU A 137 -30.40 -29.42 29.28
C LEU A 137 -30.28 -27.99 29.83
N SER A 138 -31.39 -27.25 29.95
CA SER A 138 -31.34 -25.87 30.46
C SER A 138 -30.69 -25.79 31.84
N GLY A 139 -29.75 -24.85 32.00
CA GLY A 139 -28.99 -24.67 33.23
C GLY A 139 -28.07 -25.84 33.62
N ALA A 140 -27.84 -26.82 32.75
CA ALA A 140 -26.95 -27.93 33.06
C ALA A 140 -25.49 -27.47 33.20
N LEU A 141 -24.74 -28.16 34.07
CA LEU A 141 -23.29 -27.98 34.23
C LEU A 141 -22.58 -29.15 33.56
N ILE A 142 -21.80 -28.87 32.52
CA ILE A 142 -20.98 -29.84 31.78
C ILE A 142 -19.51 -29.49 32.03
N ALA A 143 -18.83 -30.25 32.89
CA ALA A 143 -17.47 -29.95 33.30
C ALA A 143 -16.53 -31.12 33.02
N ASN A 144 -15.34 -30.84 32.47
CA ASN A 144 -14.27 -31.83 32.23
C ASN A 144 -14.74 -33.11 31.50
N SER A 145 -15.79 -33.00 30.70
CA SER A 145 -16.46 -34.15 30.10
C SER A 145 -16.00 -34.37 28.66
N MET A 146 -16.00 -35.63 28.24
CA MET A 146 -15.67 -36.05 26.87
C MET A 146 -16.95 -36.45 26.16
N ILE A 147 -17.31 -35.70 25.12
CA ILE A 147 -18.55 -35.88 24.37
C ILE A 147 -18.15 -36.12 22.91
N SER A 148 -18.42 -37.30 22.38
CA SER A 148 -18.00 -37.65 21.02
C SER A 148 -19.11 -38.35 20.23
N LYS A 149 -19.35 -37.91 18.99
CA LYS A 149 -20.38 -38.48 18.11
C LYS A 149 -21.78 -38.47 18.74
N VAL A 150 -22.11 -37.37 19.41
CA VAL A 150 -23.40 -37.19 20.09
C VAL A 150 -24.29 -36.23 19.32
N LYS A 151 -25.58 -36.56 19.22
CA LYS A 151 -26.58 -35.71 18.55
C LYS A 151 -27.40 -34.91 19.56
N PHE A 152 -27.25 -33.60 19.55
CA PHE A 152 -27.99 -32.61 20.35
C PHE A 152 -29.05 -31.84 19.52
N ASN A 153 -29.42 -32.34 18.34
CA ASN A 153 -30.32 -31.63 17.44
C ASN A 153 -31.58 -31.12 18.16
N LYS A 154 -31.87 -29.82 18.00
CA LYS A 154 -33.05 -29.13 18.58
C LYS A 154 -33.18 -29.21 20.11
N SER A 155 -32.12 -29.57 20.81
CA SER A 155 -32.12 -29.61 22.26
C SER A 155 -31.98 -28.22 22.86
N CYS A 156 -32.54 -28.02 24.05
CA CYS A 156 -32.42 -26.78 24.80
C CYS A 156 -31.19 -26.86 25.71
N LEU A 157 -30.19 -26.03 25.46
CA LEU A 157 -29.03 -25.83 26.32
C LEU A 157 -29.07 -24.44 26.98
N ALA A 158 -30.22 -23.78 27.04
CA ALA A 158 -30.32 -22.40 27.50
C ALA A 158 -29.73 -22.22 28.91
N GLY A 159 -28.79 -21.29 29.07
CA GLY A 159 -28.08 -21.02 30.33
C GLY A 159 -27.15 -22.13 30.82
N ALA A 160 -26.88 -23.16 30.00
CA ALA A 160 -25.96 -24.23 30.37
C ALA A 160 -24.52 -23.70 30.49
N GLN A 161 -23.76 -24.27 31.43
CA GLN A 161 -22.37 -23.94 31.68
C GLN A 161 -21.50 -25.13 31.26
N CYS A 162 -20.73 -24.94 30.20
CA CYS A 162 -19.76 -25.90 29.71
C CYS A 162 -18.36 -25.38 30.02
N THR A 163 -17.59 -26.15 30.79
CA THR A 163 -16.23 -25.77 31.21
C THR A 163 -15.24 -26.90 30.95
N SER A 164 -14.15 -26.63 30.24
CA SER A 164 -13.08 -27.61 29.98
C SER A 164 -13.58 -28.92 29.33
N ALA A 165 -14.68 -28.87 28.58
CA ALA A 165 -15.23 -30.02 27.89
C ALA A 165 -14.54 -30.24 26.55
N MET A 166 -14.34 -31.51 26.19
CA MET A 166 -13.85 -31.93 24.87
C MET A 166 -15.02 -32.51 24.09
N ILE A 167 -15.42 -31.83 23.02
CA ILE A 167 -16.60 -32.14 22.23
C ILE A 167 -16.16 -32.39 20.79
N SER A 168 -16.36 -33.59 20.28
CA SER A 168 -15.93 -33.97 18.94
C SER A 168 -17.00 -34.67 18.12
N ASP A 169 -17.05 -34.40 16.82
CA ASP A 169 -17.97 -35.06 15.88
C ASP A 169 -19.46 -34.97 16.30
N CYS A 170 -19.83 -33.90 17.00
CA CYS A 170 -21.17 -33.73 17.57
C CYS A 170 -22.07 -32.86 16.69
N ASP A 171 -23.37 -33.09 16.78
CA ASP A 171 -24.37 -32.37 15.99
C ASP A 171 -25.31 -31.58 16.90
N PHE A 172 -25.13 -30.26 16.94
CA PHE A 172 -25.95 -29.29 17.66
C PHE A 172 -26.95 -28.58 16.74
N SER A 173 -27.28 -29.14 15.57
CA SER A 173 -28.08 -28.40 14.59
C SER A 173 -29.44 -28.00 15.16
N GLY A 174 -29.78 -26.71 15.06
CA GLY A 174 -31.01 -26.12 15.61
C GLY A 174 -31.09 -26.11 17.14
N ALA A 175 -30.00 -26.37 17.86
CA ALA A 175 -29.99 -26.33 19.31
C ALA A 175 -30.18 -24.91 19.86
N ALA A 176 -30.92 -24.82 20.97
CA ALA A 176 -31.23 -23.60 21.68
C ALA A 176 -30.16 -23.33 22.74
N CYS A 177 -29.10 -22.62 22.37
CA CYS A 177 -27.92 -22.33 23.21
C CYS A 177 -27.90 -20.89 23.75
N HIS A 178 -29.07 -20.27 23.94
CA HIS A 178 -29.15 -18.90 24.44
C HIS A 178 -28.53 -18.80 25.84
N GLU A 179 -27.75 -17.75 26.10
CA GLU A 179 -27.09 -17.49 27.39
C GLU A 179 -26.14 -18.61 27.86
N THR A 180 -25.74 -19.54 26.98
CA THR A 180 -24.76 -20.58 27.34
C THR A 180 -23.39 -19.99 27.65
N GLN A 181 -22.67 -20.60 28.59
CA GLN A 181 -21.27 -20.29 28.85
C GLN A 181 -20.40 -21.44 28.36
N LEU A 182 -19.53 -21.17 27.39
CA LEU A 182 -18.54 -22.11 26.87
C LEU A 182 -17.15 -21.57 27.26
N VAL A 183 -16.54 -22.15 28.29
CA VAL A 183 -15.29 -21.66 28.86
C VAL A 183 -14.22 -22.74 28.77
N SER A 184 -13.10 -22.44 28.10
CA SER A 184 -12.02 -23.40 27.89
C SER A 184 -12.46 -24.70 27.23
N CYS A 185 -13.49 -24.65 26.39
CA CYS A 185 -14.02 -25.81 25.68
C CYS A 185 -13.28 -26.03 24.36
N SER A 186 -13.21 -27.29 23.93
CA SER A 186 -12.75 -27.67 22.59
C SER A 186 -13.90 -28.31 21.81
N PHE A 187 -14.21 -27.76 20.64
CA PHE A 187 -15.16 -28.27 19.67
C PHE A 187 -14.43 -28.63 18.38
N GLU A 188 -14.40 -29.91 18.03
CA GLU A 188 -13.76 -30.42 16.82
C GLU A 188 -14.79 -31.11 15.92
N ASN A 189 -14.84 -30.75 14.63
CA ASN A 189 -15.76 -31.34 13.65
C ASN A 189 -17.24 -31.30 14.10
N CYS A 190 -17.65 -30.21 14.76
CA CYS A 190 -19.01 -30.07 15.28
C CYS A 190 -19.90 -29.30 14.31
N CYS A 191 -21.17 -29.72 14.20
CA CYS A 191 -22.18 -29.01 13.43
C CYS A 191 -23.03 -28.15 14.36
N LEU A 192 -22.92 -26.82 14.27
CA LEU A 192 -23.74 -25.84 15.00
C LEU A 192 -24.67 -25.08 14.05
N ASP A 193 -25.01 -25.68 12.92
CA ASP A 193 -25.89 -25.08 11.92
C ASP A 193 -27.28 -24.77 12.51
N ASP A 194 -27.82 -23.58 12.22
CA ASP A 194 -29.08 -23.05 12.77
C ASP A 194 -29.15 -23.00 14.32
N ALA A 195 -28.03 -23.18 15.03
CA ALA A 195 -28.01 -23.08 16.49
C ALA A 195 -28.21 -21.61 16.94
N ALA A 196 -28.95 -21.43 18.04
CA ALA A 196 -29.20 -20.11 18.61
C ALA A 196 -28.25 -19.85 19.78
N LEU A 197 -27.13 -19.17 19.54
CA LEU A 197 -26.12 -18.80 20.54
C LEU A 197 -26.30 -17.36 21.08
N GLU A 198 -27.51 -16.83 21.03
CA GLU A 198 -27.79 -15.46 21.45
C GLU A 198 -27.38 -15.20 22.90
N ASN A 199 -26.65 -14.11 23.15
CA ASN A 199 -26.11 -13.74 24.46
C ASN A 199 -25.19 -14.80 25.10
N ALA A 200 -24.72 -15.79 24.33
CA ALA A 200 -23.76 -16.75 24.84
C ALA A 200 -22.40 -16.09 25.12
N VAL A 201 -21.65 -16.69 26.04
CA VAL A 201 -20.26 -16.32 26.33
C VAL A 201 -19.37 -17.48 25.90
N VAL A 202 -18.53 -17.23 24.91
CA VAL A 202 -17.48 -18.13 24.46
C VAL A 202 -16.17 -17.50 24.88
N GLN A 203 -15.47 -18.17 25.79
CA GLN A 203 -14.23 -17.66 26.36
C GLN A 203 -13.15 -18.75 26.31
N ASP A 204 -11.95 -18.38 25.86
CA ASP A 204 -10.78 -19.27 25.80
C ASP A 204 -11.07 -20.62 25.12
N SER A 205 -12.04 -20.63 24.20
CA SER A 205 -12.56 -21.85 23.60
C SER A 205 -12.14 -21.97 22.14
N MET A 206 -11.97 -23.21 21.69
CA MET A 206 -11.50 -23.53 20.35
C MET A 206 -12.61 -24.23 19.58
N PHE A 207 -12.91 -23.71 18.39
CA PHE A 207 -13.69 -24.38 17.36
C PHE A 207 -12.77 -24.69 16.19
N SER A 208 -12.66 -25.96 15.85
CA SER A 208 -11.86 -26.45 14.72
C SER A 208 -12.75 -27.22 13.77
N ALA A 209 -12.65 -26.91 12.47
CA ALA A 209 -13.38 -27.59 11.40
C ALA A 209 -14.90 -27.72 11.67
N SER A 210 -15.47 -26.73 12.36
CA SER A 210 -16.86 -26.73 12.79
C SER A 210 -17.71 -25.78 11.93
N SER A 211 -19.01 -26.08 11.80
CA SER A 211 -19.93 -25.28 10.98
C SER A 211 -20.92 -24.50 11.84
N PHE A 212 -21.23 -23.28 11.39
CA PHE A 212 -22.15 -22.35 12.03
C PHE A 212 -23.13 -21.76 11.00
N ASN A 213 -23.49 -22.52 9.95
CA ASN A 213 -24.31 -21.98 8.88
C ASN A 213 -25.71 -21.65 9.42
N GLY A 214 -26.18 -20.43 9.19
CA GLY A 214 -27.48 -19.98 9.71
C GLY A 214 -27.54 -19.82 11.23
N ALA A 215 -26.45 -20.08 11.95
CA ALA A 215 -26.42 -19.90 13.40
C ALA A 215 -26.62 -18.42 13.76
N SER A 216 -27.33 -18.18 14.86
CA SER A 216 -27.52 -16.85 15.42
C SER A 216 -26.50 -16.63 16.54
N LEU A 217 -25.53 -15.76 16.30
CA LEU A 217 -24.50 -15.36 17.28
C LEU A 217 -24.75 -13.92 17.78
N LYS A 218 -26.03 -13.54 17.89
CA LYS A 218 -26.40 -12.17 18.26
C LYS A 218 -25.96 -11.89 19.69
N ASP A 219 -25.23 -10.78 19.88
CA ASP A 219 -24.72 -10.36 21.19
C ASP A 219 -23.86 -11.45 21.89
N THR A 220 -23.34 -12.42 21.13
CA THR A 220 -22.42 -13.44 21.62
C THR A 220 -21.05 -12.81 21.87
N ARG A 221 -20.47 -13.06 23.04
CA ARG A 221 -19.11 -12.62 23.37
C ARG A 221 -18.12 -13.71 22.99
N LEU A 222 -17.20 -13.41 22.09
CA LEU A 222 -16.16 -14.32 21.61
C LEU A 222 -14.81 -13.83 22.16
N ASN A 223 -14.52 -14.11 23.42
CA ASN A 223 -13.31 -13.60 24.07
C ASN A 223 -12.17 -14.59 23.89
N GLU A 224 -11.04 -14.15 23.32
CA GLU A 224 -9.81 -14.96 23.20
C GLU A 224 -10.06 -16.36 22.58
N SER A 225 -11.05 -16.45 21.69
CA SER A 225 -11.55 -17.71 21.13
C SER A 225 -11.02 -17.92 19.71
N GLN A 226 -10.91 -19.18 19.31
CA GLN A 226 -10.34 -19.56 18.01
C GLN A 226 -11.40 -20.22 17.13
N PHE A 227 -11.50 -19.77 15.88
CA PHE A 227 -12.38 -20.33 14.85
C PHE A 227 -11.51 -20.76 13.68
N ASN A 228 -10.84 -21.90 13.83
CA ASN A 228 -9.88 -22.38 12.83
C ASN A 228 -10.62 -23.28 11.84
N GLN A 229 -10.48 -23.02 10.54
CA GLN A 229 -11.15 -23.79 9.48
C GLN A 229 -12.67 -23.88 9.67
N CYS A 230 -13.28 -22.88 10.31
CA CYS A 230 -14.71 -22.87 10.58
C CYS A 230 -15.48 -22.31 9.37
N THR A 231 -16.73 -22.75 9.22
CA THR A 231 -17.64 -22.19 8.22
C THR A 231 -18.70 -21.34 8.93
N LEU A 232 -18.65 -20.02 8.73
CA LEU A 232 -19.61 -19.07 9.29
C LEU A 232 -20.42 -18.36 8.20
N SER A 233 -20.41 -18.89 6.98
CA SER A 233 -21.18 -18.35 5.87
C SER A 233 -22.67 -18.29 6.24
N ALA A 234 -23.28 -17.12 6.05
CA ALA A 234 -24.67 -16.86 6.40
C ALA A 234 -25.03 -16.93 7.91
N ALA A 235 -24.06 -16.80 8.82
CA ALA A 235 -24.37 -16.49 10.22
C ALA A 235 -25.18 -15.17 10.28
N LEU A 236 -26.40 -15.23 10.83
CA LEU A 236 -27.43 -14.20 10.66
C LEU A 236 -27.14 -12.90 11.41
N SER A 237 -26.35 -12.98 12.47
CA SER A 237 -25.88 -11.84 13.25
C SER A 237 -24.75 -12.29 14.16
N MET A 238 -23.53 -11.81 13.91
CA MET A 238 -22.38 -11.95 14.80
C MET A 238 -22.04 -10.57 15.41
N SER A 239 -21.32 -10.56 16.53
CA SER A 239 -20.77 -9.33 17.10
C SER A 239 -19.85 -8.63 16.10
N SER A 240 -19.95 -7.31 15.98
CA SER A 240 -19.07 -6.50 15.13
C SER A 240 -17.67 -6.27 15.74
N ASP A 241 -17.46 -6.66 17.00
CA ASP A 241 -16.15 -6.63 17.66
C ASP A 241 -15.49 -7.99 17.54
N CYS A 242 -14.44 -8.05 16.72
CA CYS A 242 -13.67 -9.24 16.38
C CYS A 242 -12.17 -9.06 16.68
N ARG A 243 -11.83 -8.09 17.55
CA ARG A 243 -10.44 -7.71 17.81
C ARG A 243 -9.68 -8.83 18.49
N GLY A 244 -8.49 -9.12 17.97
CA GLY A 244 -7.61 -10.19 18.48
C GLY A 244 -8.12 -11.62 18.28
N LEU A 245 -9.24 -11.83 17.57
CA LEU A 245 -9.73 -13.17 17.27
C LEU A 245 -8.89 -13.87 16.21
N ASP A 246 -8.82 -15.19 16.28
CA ASP A 246 -8.21 -16.02 15.24
C ASP A 246 -9.30 -16.64 14.36
N PHE A 247 -9.35 -16.19 13.10
CA PHE A 247 -10.22 -16.73 12.06
C PHE A 247 -9.45 -17.50 10.99
N SER A 248 -8.18 -17.84 11.21
CA SER A 248 -7.31 -18.37 10.16
C SER A 248 -7.94 -19.54 9.40
N ASN A 249 -7.89 -19.46 8.07
CA ASN A 249 -8.49 -20.41 7.12
C ASN A 249 -10.02 -20.59 7.24
N SER A 250 -10.72 -19.67 7.91
CA SER A 250 -12.19 -19.71 7.99
C SER A 250 -12.88 -19.20 6.74
N ASN A 251 -14.12 -19.62 6.57
CA ASN A 251 -15.01 -19.16 5.51
C ASN A 251 -16.03 -18.13 6.03
N LEU A 252 -15.82 -16.87 5.64
CA LEU A 252 -16.68 -15.70 5.90
C LEU A 252 -17.30 -15.15 4.60
N SER A 253 -17.38 -15.97 3.55
CA SER A 253 -17.87 -15.55 2.24
C SER A 253 -19.32 -15.05 2.29
N GLY A 254 -19.60 -14.01 1.51
CA GLY A 254 -20.94 -13.42 1.36
C GLY A 254 -21.51 -12.69 2.58
N MET A 255 -20.75 -12.55 3.67
CA MET A 255 -21.22 -11.88 4.89
C MET A 255 -21.27 -10.35 4.74
N ASP A 256 -22.19 -9.70 5.46
CA ASP A 256 -22.16 -8.25 5.66
C ASP A 256 -21.36 -7.91 6.92
N LEU A 257 -20.12 -7.47 6.70
CA LEU A 257 -19.09 -7.17 7.70
C LEU A 257 -18.78 -5.66 7.72
N GLY A 258 -19.70 -4.82 7.24
CA GLY A 258 -19.51 -3.38 7.20
C GLY A 258 -19.35 -2.77 8.59
N GLY A 259 -18.28 -2.00 8.81
CA GLY A 259 -17.98 -1.32 10.09
C GLY A 259 -17.38 -2.22 11.18
N TRP A 260 -17.13 -3.49 10.88
CA TRP A 260 -16.60 -4.44 11.86
C TRP A 260 -15.16 -4.11 12.27
N GLN A 261 -14.83 -4.45 13.52
CA GLN A 261 -13.56 -4.19 14.17
C GLN A 261 -12.71 -5.46 14.19
N PHE A 262 -11.76 -5.57 13.26
CA PHE A 262 -10.83 -6.70 13.14
C PHE A 262 -9.42 -6.37 13.65
N GLU A 263 -9.22 -5.23 14.30
CA GLU A 263 -7.90 -4.77 14.78
C GLU A 263 -7.16 -5.90 15.53
N GLY A 264 -5.98 -6.27 15.03
CA GLY A 264 -5.14 -7.35 15.61
C GLY A 264 -5.67 -8.79 15.42
N ALA A 265 -6.76 -9.00 14.67
CA ALA A 265 -7.25 -10.33 14.34
C ALA A 265 -6.29 -11.06 13.38
N ASN A 266 -6.23 -12.39 13.50
CA ASN A 266 -5.57 -13.26 12.54
C ASN A 266 -6.58 -13.67 11.46
N LEU A 267 -6.39 -13.13 10.26
CA LEU A 267 -7.22 -13.35 9.07
C LEU A 267 -6.46 -14.11 7.97
N HIS A 268 -5.36 -14.78 8.32
CA HIS A 268 -4.55 -15.54 7.38
C HIS A 268 -5.39 -16.60 6.67
N GLY A 269 -5.35 -16.63 5.33
CA GLY A 269 -6.06 -17.61 4.50
C GLY A 269 -7.60 -17.52 4.57
N VAL A 270 -8.17 -16.47 5.17
CA VAL A 270 -9.63 -16.34 5.30
C VAL A 270 -10.29 -16.14 3.94
N ASN A 271 -11.41 -16.82 3.73
CA ASN A 271 -12.23 -16.63 2.55
C ASN A 271 -13.32 -15.57 2.81
N PHE A 272 -13.12 -14.36 2.31
CA PHE A 272 -14.08 -13.26 2.31
C PHE A 272 -14.86 -13.13 0.98
N GLN A 273 -14.75 -14.08 0.05
CA GLN A 273 -15.30 -13.92 -1.30
C GLN A 273 -16.77 -13.43 -1.30
N GLY A 274 -17.04 -12.33 -2.00
CA GLY A 274 -18.38 -11.73 -2.10
C GLY A 274 -18.91 -11.06 -0.83
N ALA A 275 -18.12 -10.95 0.24
CA ALA A 275 -18.50 -10.24 1.46
C ALA A 275 -18.54 -8.72 1.25
N CYS A 276 -19.19 -8.02 2.17
CA CYS A 276 -19.19 -6.56 2.28
C CYS A 276 -18.32 -6.15 3.47
N LEU A 277 -17.20 -5.47 3.23
CA LEU A 277 -16.26 -4.94 4.24
C LEU A 277 -16.29 -3.40 4.29
N LYS A 278 -17.42 -2.78 3.96
CA LYS A 278 -17.52 -1.31 3.93
C LYS A 278 -17.13 -0.67 5.26
N ASN A 279 -16.17 0.23 5.26
CA ASN A 279 -15.66 0.89 6.46
C ASN A 279 -15.23 -0.08 7.57
N ALA A 280 -14.83 -1.31 7.24
CA ALA A 280 -14.28 -2.24 8.22
C ALA A 280 -12.89 -1.77 8.67
N HIS A 281 -12.59 -1.99 9.95
CA HIS A 281 -11.34 -1.64 10.62
C HIS A 281 -10.43 -2.87 10.64
N LEU A 282 -9.43 -2.89 9.77
CA LEU A 282 -8.50 -3.99 9.51
C LEU A 282 -7.05 -3.53 9.74
N GLU A 283 -6.84 -2.60 10.67
CA GLU A 283 -5.53 -2.05 10.97
C GLU A 283 -4.60 -3.11 11.57
N GLY A 284 -3.42 -3.25 10.96
CA GLY A 284 -2.37 -4.15 11.42
C GLY A 284 -2.69 -5.64 11.38
N VAL A 285 -3.78 -6.06 10.74
CA VAL A 285 -4.18 -7.47 10.66
C VAL A 285 -3.19 -8.28 9.84
N ASP A 286 -3.10 -9.58 10.14
CA ASP A 286 -2.52 -10.55 9.20
C ASP A 286 -3.64 -11.10 8.33
N ALA A 287 -3.77 -10.60 7.11
CA ALA A 287 -4.69 -11.13 6.09
C ALA A 287 -3.92 -11.74 4.91
N SER A 288 -2.71 -12.24 5.17
CA SER A 288 -1.92 -12.92 4.14
C SER A 288 -2.68 -14.14 3.60
N GLU A 289 -2.58 -14.37 2.29
CA GLU A 289 -3.28 -15.45 1.57
C GLU A 289 -4.83 -15.41 1.63
N ALA A 290 -5.43 -14.34 2.18
CA ALA A 290 -6.88 -14.21 2.21
C ALA A 290 -7.49 -14.04 0.80
N ASN A 291 -8.73 -14.49 0.62
CA ASN A 291 -9.48 -14.36 -0.62
C ASN A 291 -10.56 -13.28 -0.48
N LEU A 292 -10.31 -12.11 -1.06
CA LEU A 292 -11.21 -10.95 -1.09
C LEU A 292 -11.86 -10.77 -2.48
N ARG A 293 -11.91 -11.81 -3.31
CA ARG A 293 -12.53 -11.70 -4.64
C ARG A 293 -13.96 -11.19 -4.60
N ASN A 294 -14.28 -10.22 -5.45
CA ASN A 294 -15.62 -9.61 -5.56
C ASN A 294 -16.14 -9.02 -4.23
N VAL A 295 -15.24 -8.56 -3.36
CA VAL A 295 -15.61 -7.91 -2.10
C VAL A 295 -15.84 -6.41 -2.30
N ASP A 296 -16.79 -5.85 -1.55
CA ASP A 296 -16.95 -4.39 -1.42
C ASP A 296 -16.27 -3.92 -0.13
N ALA A 297 -15.03 -3.43 -0.24
CA ALA A 297 -14.22 -2.89 0.84
C ALA A 297 -14.12 -1.35 0.76
N THR A 298 -15.18 -0.70 0.29
CA THR A 298 -15.24 0.77 0.19
C THR A 298 -14.99 1.40 1.58
N GLY A 299 -14.00 2.29 1.67
CA GLY A 299 -13.65 3.01 2.89
C GLY A 299 -13.04 2.15 4.01
N ALA A 300 -12.70 0.88 3.76
CA ALA A 300 -12.06 0.03 4.75
C ALA A 300 -10.64 0.52 5.09
N ASP A 301 -10.23 0.34 6.35
CA ASP A 301 -8.88 0.69 6.80
C ASP A 301 -8.01 -0.57 6.95
N PHE A 302 -7.09 -0.77 6.02
CA PHE A 302 -6.09 -1.84 6.03
C PHE A 302 -4.70 -1.34 6.49
N SER A 303 -4.61 -0.17 7.14
CA SER A 303 -3.31 0.45 7.40
C SER A 303 -2.39 -0.46 8.23
N GLY A 304 -1.15 -0.60 7.76
CA GLY A 304 -0.14 -1.48 8.36
C GLY A 304 -0.42 -2.98 8.23
N ALA A 305 -1.49 -3.41 7.55
CA ALA A 305 -1.83 -4.83 7.43
C ALA A 305 -0.80 -5.62 6.60
N CYS A 306 -0.63 -6.90 6.96
CA CYS A 306 0.08 -7.89 6.15
C CYS A 306 -0.88 -8.48 5.13
N LEU A 307 -0.70 -8.14 3.85
CA LEU A 307 -1.56 -8.53 2.72
C LEU A 307 -0.77 -9.36 1.69
N VAL A 308 0.24 -10.08 2.15
CA VAL A 308 1.12 -10.90 1.30
C VAL A 308 0.30 -12.00 0.63
N ASN A 309 0.45 -12.17 -0.69
CA ASN A 309 -0.29 -13.14 -1.50
C ASN A 309 -1.82 -13.05 -1.41
N ILE A 310 -2.38 -11.94 -0.94
CA ILE A 310 -3.84 -11.74 -0.88
C ILE A 310 -4.45 -11.74 -2.29
N ASP A 311 -5.65 -12.28 -2.45
CA ASP A 311 -6.37 -12.21 -3.71
C ASP A 311 -7.54 -11.21 -3.64
N MET A 312 -7.33 -10.02 -4.19
CA MET A 312 -8.31 -8.94 -4.24
C MET A 312 -8.90 -8.77 -5.66
N GLN A 313 -8.90 -9.81 -6.51
CA GLN A 313 -9.41 -9.61 -7.87
C GLN A 313 -10.88 -9.17 -7.88
N CYS A 314 -11.20 -8.14 -8.67
CA CYS A 314 -12.53 -7.53 -8.76
C CYS A 314 -13.03 -6.92 -7.42
N THR A 315 -12.15 -6.60 -6.48
CA THR A 315 -12.53 -5.94 -5.22
C THR A 315 -12.76 -4.44 -5.42
N THR A 316 -13.77 -3.88 -4.76
CA THR A 316 -13.97 -2.43 -4.68
C THR A 316 -13.25 -1.89 -3.45
N LEU A 317 -12.20 -1.09 -3.65
CA LEU A 317 -11.37 -0.46 -2.61
C LEU A 317 -11.50 1.07 -2.64
N LYS A 318 -12.65 1.58 -3.10
CA LYS A 318 -12.85 3.03 -3.23
C LYS A 318 -12.67 3.71 -1.87
N GLY A 319 -11.75 4.68 -1.78
CA GLY A 319 -11.45 5.40 -0.54
C GLY A 319 -10.84 4.54 0.58
N ALA A 320 -10.42 3.30 0.29
CA ALA A 320 -9.81 2.44 1.29
C ALA A 320 -8.39 2.93 1.66
N ASN A 321 -8.01 2.75 2.91
CA ASN A 321 -6.68 3.08 3.41
C ASN A 321 -5.79 1.84 3.39
N LEU A 322 -4.82 1.78 2.46
CA LEU A 322 -3.81 0.73 2.37
C LEU A 322 -2.42 1.23 2.78
N SER A 323 -2.35 2.30 3.57
CA SER A 323 -1.08 2.91 3.96
C SER A 323 -0.21 1.95 4.76
N GLY A 324 1.07 1.82 4.41
CA GLY A 324 2.01 0.93 5.10
C GLY A 324 1.74 -0.58 4.95
N THR A 325 0.85 -0.98 4.04
CA THR A 325 0.55 -2.40 3.81
C THR A 325 1.71 -3.15 3.15
N GLN A 326 1.77 -4.46 3.41
CA GLN A 326 2.68 -5.39 2.73
C GLN A 326 1.91 -6.17 1.66
N LEU A 327 2.12 -5.85 0.39
CA LEU A 327 1.35 -6.38 -0.75
C LEU A 327 2.17 -7.32 -1.65
N ALA A 328 3.29 -7.85 -1.17
CA ALA A 328 4.12 -8.76 -1.97
C ALA A 328 3.29 -9.95 -2.49
N GLY A 329 3.23 -10.13 -3.80
CA GLY A 329 2.47 -11.21 -4.45
C GLY A 329 0.94 -11.02 -4.47
N ALA A 330 0.43 -9.88 -3.97
CA ALA A 330 -1.00 -9.58 -3.98
C ALA A 330 -1.58 -9.52 -5.40
N ASN A 331 -2.81 -9.99 -5.57
CA ASN A 331 -3.54 -9.90 -6.83
C ASN A 331 -4.59 -8.79 -6.77
N LEU A 332 -4.29 -7.63 -7.36
CA LEU A 332 -5.15 -6.44 -7.41
C LEU A 332 -5.72 -6.21 -8.83
N LEU A 333 -5.82 -7.26 -9.65
CA LEU A 333 -6.38 -7.17 -11.00
C LEU A 333 -7.87 -6.82 -10.96
N ASP A 334 -8.30 -5.95 -11.87
CA ASP A 334 -9.69 -5.50 -12.00
C ASP A 334 -10.26 -4.83 -10.71
N CYS A 335 -9.39 -4.36 -9.80
CA CYS A 335 -9.83 -3.62 -8.61
C CYS A 335 -10.32 -2.20 -8.96
N LEU A 336 -11.34 -1.74 -8.24
CA LEU A 336 -11.75 -0.32 -8.25
C LEU A 336 -11.01 0.42 -7.13
N LEU A 337 -9.98 1.19 -7.48
CA LEU A 337 -9.09 1.88 -6.54
C LEU A 337 -9.34 3.41 -6.45
N ASP A 338 -10.48 3.92 -6.92
CA ASP A 338 -10.72 5.37 -6.90
C ASP A 338 -10.57 5.93 -5.46
N GLU A 339 -9.75 6.97 -5.27
CA GLU A 339 -9.47 7.58 -3.95
C GLU A 339 -8.78 6.66 -2.91
N ALA A 340 -8.32 5.46 -3.30
CA ALA A 340 -7.58 4.58 -2.39
C ALA A 340 -6.20 5.16 -2.05
N ILE A 341 -5.76 4.98 -0.79
CA ILE A 341 -4.53 5.56 -0.24
C ILE A 341 -3.47 4.46 -0.09
N PHE A 342 -2.31 4.60 -0.73
CA PHE A 342 -1.22 3.62 -0.70
C PHE A 342 0.08 4.17 -0.10
N ASN A 343 0.00 5.23 0.70
CA ASN A 343 1.17 5.89 1.28
C ASN A 343 2.06 4.87 1.99
N THR A 344 3.36 4.87 1.69
CA THR A 344 4.37 3.95 2.26
C THR A 344 4.07 2.45 2.09
N ALA A 345 3.13 2.05 1.24
CA ALA A 345 2.84 0.64 0.97
C ALA A 345 3.98 -0.02 0.19
N THR A 346 4.18 -1.32 0.41
CA THR A 346 5.22 -2.11 -0.28
C THR A 346 4.58 -3.08 -1.27
N LEU A 347 4.73 -2.83 -2.57
CA LEU A 347 4.06 -3.61 -3.61
C LEU A 347 4.82 -4.88 -4.03
N GLY A 348 6.14 -4.94 -3.89
CA GLY A 348 6.91 -6.13 -4.28
C GLY A 348 6.57 -6.63 -5.70
N ASP A 349 6.13 -7.89 -5.81
CA ASP A 349 5.69 -8.52 -7.05
C ASP A 349 4.13 -8.54 -7.20
N ALA A 350 3.44 -7.56 -6.60
CA ALA A 350 1.99 -7.40 -6.73
C ALA A 350 1.55 -7.26 -8.19
N LYS A 351 0.41 -7.87 -8.53
CA LYS A 351 -0.22 -7.76 -9.85
C LYS A 351 -1.25 -6.65 -9.82
N LEU A 352 -1.06 -5.63 -10.65
CA LEU A 352 -1.93 -4.46 -10.79
C LEU A 352 -2.35 -4.27 -12.24
N ASP A 353 -3.54 -3.72 -12.46
CA ASP A 353 -3.94 -3.21 -13.78
C ASP A 353 -3.28 -1.85 -14.05
N VAL A 354 -2.82 -1.67 -15.30
CA VAL A 354 -2.29 -0.42 -15.84
C VAL A 354 -3.28 0.74 -15.66
N ALA A 355 -4.59 0.49 -15.78
CA ALA A 355 -5.61 1.52 -15.59
C ALA A 355 -5.77 1.94 -14.12
N ALA A 356 -5.41 1.08 -13.17
CA ALA A 356 -5.57 1.31 -11.75
C ALA A 356 -4.46 2.22 -11.19
N LEU A 357 -3.22 2.06 -11.67
CA LEU A 357 -2.05 2.87 -11.27
C LEU A 357 -2.17 4.36 -11.62
N ALA A 358 -2.79 4.70 -12.75
CA ALA A 358 -2.89 6.08 -13.25
C ALA A 358 -3.71 7.03 -12.35
N LYS A 359 -4.46 6.50 -11.37
CA LYS A 359 -5.31 7.29 -10.46
C LYS A 359 -4.86 7.28 -9.01
N LEU A 360 -3.75 6.61 -8.69
CA LEU A 360 -3.31 6.45 -7.31
C LEU A 360 -2.53 7.68 -6.83
N ASN A 361 -2.74 8.04 -5.57
CA ASN A 361 -1.78 8.84 -4.83
C ASN A 361 -0.65 7.90 -4.37
N LEU A 362 0.53 8.03 -4.96
CA LEU A 362 1.72 7.21 -4.70
C LEU A 362 2.83 8.06 -4.07
N GLN A 363 2.47 9.13 -3.36
CA GLN A 363 3.43 9.96 -2.64
C GLN A 363 4.24 9.11 -1.65
N GLY A 364 5.57 9.23 -1.70
CA GLY A 364 6.49 8.47 -0.85
C GLY A 364 6.59 6.98 -1.18
N ILE A 365 6.11 6.54 -2.35
CA ILE A 365 6.21 5.13 -2.74
C ILE A 365 7.67 4.69 -2.93
N ASN A 366 7.96 3.42 -2.65
CA ASN A 366 9.23 2.79 -3.00
C ASN A 366 9.04 1.85 -4.20
N LEU A 367 9.52 2.27 -5.37
CA LEU A 367 9.55 1.49 -6.62
C LEU A 367 10.97 1.16 -7.08
N GLN A 368 11.96 1.24 -6.19
CA GLN A 368 13.37 1.05 -6.55
C GLN A 368 13.60 -0.22 -7.38
N GLY A 369 14.18 -0.05 -8.57
CA GLY A 369 14.54 -1.12 -9.51
C GLY A 369 13.39 -1.85 -10.19
N ARG A 370 12.15 -1.33 -10.12
CA ARG A 370 10.96 -1.99 -10.69
C ARG A 370 10.82 -1.73 -12.19
N ASP A 371 10.14 -2.65 -12.88
CA ASP A 371 9.81 -2.49 -14.30
C ASP A 371 8.40 -1.95 -14.50
N MET A 372 8.32 -0.71 -15.01
CA MET A 372 7.12 0.06 -15.30
C MET A 372 7.07 0.45 -16.79
N SER A 373 7.84 -0.25 -17.63
CA SER A 373 7.97 0.11 -19.05
C SER A 373 6.66 -0.06 -19.82
N GLY A 374 6.38 0.89 -20.71
CA GLY A 374 5.17 0.92 -21.54
C GLY A 374 3.85 1.21 -20.81
N MET A 375 3.88 1.44 -19.49
CA MET A 375 2.67 1.69 -18.71
C MET A 375 2.04 3.06 -19.01
N ASP A 376 0.72 3.16 -18.86
CA ASP A 376 -0.01 4.42 -18.86
C ASP A 376 -0.15 4.92 -17.41
N LEU A 377 0.60 5.98 -17.08
CA LEU A 377 0.77 6.55 -15.73
C LEU A 377 0.43 8.05 -15.74
N ARG A 378 -0.44 8.48 -16.66
CA ARG A 378 -0.81 9.89 -16.81
C ARG A 378 -1.40 10.45 -15.52
N GLY A 379 -0.86 11.58 -15.07
CA GLY A 379 -1.32 12.29 -13.87
C GLY A 379 -1.00 11.62 -12.54
N ALA A 380 -0.26 10.50 -12.53
CA ALA A 380 0.15 9.85 -11.28
C ALA A 380 0.98 10.81 -10.40
N ASP A 381 0.83 10.68 -9.08
CA ASP A 381 1.60 11.46 -8.12
C ASP A 381 2.65 10.57 -7.45
N PHE A 382 3.90 10.71 -7.87
CA PHE A 382 5.08 10.02 -7.32
C PHE A 382 5.95 10.96 -6.47
N SER A 383 5.40 12.08 -5.99
CA SER A 383 6.16 13.04 -5.20
C SER A 383 6.77 12.38 -3.95
N GLU A 384 7.98 12.77 -3.55
CA GLU A 384 8.75 12.17 -2.43
C GLU A 384 9.07 10.67 -2.57
N GLY A 385 8.78 10.05 -3.73
CA GLY A 385 8.99 8.63 -3.96
C GLY A 385 10.46 8.24 -4.18
N ASN A 386 10.84 7.04 -3.74
CA ASN A 386 12.09 6.39 -4.14
C ASN A 386 11.84 5.58 -5.42
N LEU A 387 12.28 6.12 -6.55
CA LEU A 387 12.14 5.55 -7.89
C LEU A 387 13.51 5.18 -8.48
N ALA A 388 14.57 5.09 -7.67
CA ALA A 388 15.91 4.86 -8.16
C ALA A 388 16.01 3.54 -8.96
N GLY A 389 16.61 3.59 -10.15
CA GLY A 389 16.76 2.45 -11.05
C GLY A 389 15.45 1.92 -11.66
N THR A 390 14.32 2.60 -11.50
CA THR A 390 13.04 2.16 -12.07
C THR A 390 13.07 2.25 -13.60
N ASN A 391 12.51 1.26 -14.28
CA ASN A 391 12.40 1.25 -15.73
C ASN A 391 11.03 1.82 -16.18
N PHE A 392 11.01 3.07 -16.62
CA PHE A 392 9.85 3.74 -17.23
C PHE A 392 9.93 3.83 -18.76
N ALA A 393 10.73 2.98 -19.42
CA ALA A 393 10.93 3.07 -20.86
C ALA A 393 9.60 3.00 -21.64
N ASN A 394 9.38 3.94 -22.55
CA ASN A 394 8.16 4.09 -23.35
C ASN A 394 6.85 4.25 -22.55
N ALA A 395 6.92 4.56 -21.24
CA ALA A 395 5.73 4.81 -20.44
C ALA A 395 5.06 6.14 -20.84
N ASN A 396 3.75 6.23 -20.68
CA ASN A 396 2.99 7.46 -20.81
C ASN A 396 2.86 8.15 -19.45
N LEU A 397 3.69 9.15 -19.20
CA LEU A 397 3.82 9.89 -17.95
C LEU A 397 3.32 11.35 -18.09
N GLU A 398 2.37 11.60 -19.00
CA GLU A 398 1.84 12.95 -19.22
C GLU A 398 1.21 13.49 -17.93
N GLY A 399 1.62 14.69 -17.50
CA GLY A 399 1.06 15.32 -16.30
C GLY A 399 1.50 14.71 -14.96
N VAL A 400 2.45 13.76 -14.96
CA VAL A 400 2.94 13.12 -13.73
C VAL A 400 3.64 14.12 -12.80
N ARG A 401 3.60 13.88 -11.49
CA ARG A 401 4.33 14.66 -10.49
C ARG A 401 5.45 13.83 -9.87
N PHE A 402 6.68 14.33 -9.97
CA PHE A 402 7.89 13.76 -9.39
C PHE A 402 8.52 14.71 -8.36
N SER A 403 7.75 15.62 -7.75
CA SER A 403 8.34 16.66 -6.89
C SER A 403 9.04 16.01 -5.70
N ASP A 404 10.30 16.38 -5.44
CA ASP A 404 11.16 15.81 -4.40
C ASP A 404 11.39 14.28 -4.47
N ALA A 405 11.13 13.66 -5.63
CA ALA A 405 11.38 12.22 -5.85
C ALA A 405 12.85 11.93 -6.19
N ASP A 406 13.30 10.71 -5.91
CA ASP A 406 14.60 10.19 -6.34
C ASP A 406 14.45 9.28 -7.56
N LEU A 407 14.85 9.76 -8.75
CA LEU A 407 14.89 8.96 -9.98
C LEU A 407 16.30 8.51 -10.36
N SER A 408 17.27 8.52 -9.44
CA SER A 408 18.66 8.20 -9.74
C SER A 408 18.80 6.87 -10.49
N GLY A 409 19.42 6.88 -11.67
CA GLY A 409 19.62 5.70 -12.51
C GLY A 409 18.37 5.15 -13.19
N ALA A 410 17.23 5.84 -13.15
CA ALA A 410 16.02 5.41 -13.82
C ALA A 410 16.16 5.40 -15.36
N ASN A 411 15.37 4.56 -16.02
CA ASN A 411 15.28 4.51 -17.48
C ASN A 411 13.97 5.12 -17.96
N LEU A 412 14.03 6.32 -18.52
CA LEU A 412 12.89 7.07 -19.09
C LEU A 412 12.97 7.16 -20.63
N ARG A 413 13.71 6.25 -21.26
CA ARG A 413 13.91 6.24 -22.71
C ARG A 413 12.56 6.17 -23.44
N GLY A 414 12.30 7.12 -24.33
CA GLY A 414 11.07 7.18 -25.13
C GLY A 414 9.79 7.48 -24.33
N ALA A 415 9.90 7.82 -23.04
CA ALA A 415 8.73 8.12 -22.22
C ALA A 415 8.07 9.45 -22.62
N ASN A 416 6.74 9.53 -22.50
CA ASN A 416 6.01 10.78 -22.66
C ASN A 416 5.93 11.51 -21.32
N LEU A 417 6.75 12.52 -21.11
CA LEU A 417 6.83 13.38 -19.92
C LEU A 417 6.18 14.76 -20.16
N SER A 418 5.30 14.89 -21.15
CA SER A 418 4.67 16.17 -21.46
C SER A 418 3.87 16.67 -20.26
N HIS A 419 3.95 17.97 -19.94
CA HIS A 419 3.25 18.59 -18.81
C HIS A 419 3.56 18.02 -17.41
N SER A 420 4.66 17.28 -17.26
CA SER A 420 5.11 16.75 -15.97
C SER A 420 5.76 17.81 -15.06
N TYR A 421 5.88 17.48 -13.77
CA TYR A 421 6.47 18.35 -12.73
C TYR A 421 7.65 17.68 -12.03
N PHE A 422 8.83 18.31 -12.09
CA PHE A 422 10.09 17.81 -11.55
C PHE A 422 10.72 18.75 -10.51
N ASN A 423 9.91 19.40 -9.66
CA ASN A 423 10.44 20.37 -8.71
C ASN A 423 11.30 19.67 -7.64
N GLY A 424 12.55 20.07 -7.48
CA GLY A 424 13.46 19.47 -6.47
C GLY A 424 13.80 17.99 -6.70
N THR A 425 13.50 17.44 -7.89
CA THR A 425 13.73 16.03 -8.19
C THR A 425 15.22 15.74 -8.40
N THR A 426 15.70 14.61 -7.86
CA THR A 426 17.06 14.11 -8.13
C THR A 426 17.07 13.30 -9.43
N LEU A 427 17.73 13.82 -10.48
CA LEU A 427 17.87 13.15 -11.78
C LEU A 427 19.35 12.88 -12.08
N GLU A 428 19.97 11.99 -11.29
CA GLU A 428 21.35 11.57 -11.54
C GLU A 428 21.41 10.31 -12.40
N ASN A 429 22.25 10.29 -13.44
CA ASN A 429 22.47 9.11 -14.30
C ASN A 429 21.19 8.57 -14.96
N VAL A 430 20.21 9.44 -15.25
CA VAL A 430 18.93 9.04 -15.84
C VAL A 430 19.02 8.96 -17.36
N ASP A 431 18.41 7.93 -17.94
CA ASP A 431 18.30 7.79 -19.41
C ASP A 431 17.00 8.44 -19.92
N PHE A 432 17.12 9.63 -20.51
CA PHE A 432 16.02 10.37 -21.13
C PHE A 432 16.05 10.32 -22.67
N ARG A 433 16.80 9.41 -23.27
CA ARG A 433 16.93 9.38 -24.75
C ARG A 433 15.56 9.23 -25.40
N ASP A 434 15.30 10.03 -26.43
CA ASP A 434 14.03 10.07 -27.16
C ASP A 434 12.78 10.43 -26.30
N ALA A 435 12.94 10.88 -25.06
CA ALA A 435 11.82 11.26 -24.19
C ALA A 435 11.16 12.59 -24.62
N LEU A 436 9.88 12.76 -24.29
CA LEU A 436 9.09 13.95 -24.67
C LEU A 436 8.77 14.81 -23.45
N PHE A 437 9.37 15.99 -23.33
CA PHE A 437 9.20 16.94 -22.21
C PHE A 437 8.32 18.15 -22.57
N HIS A 438 7.43 18.02 -23.56
CA HIS A 438 6.69 19.19 -24.05
C HIS A 438 5.90 19.87 -22.93
N GLY A 439 6.23 21.13 -22.61
CA GLY A 439 5.57 21.89 -21.55
C GLY A 439 5.79 21.35 -20.13
N ALA A 440 6.79 20.50 -19.90
CA ALA A 440 7.19 20.06 -18.57
C ALA A 440 7.75 21.24 -17.75
N THR A 441 7.57 21.18 -16.43
CA THR A 441 8.10 22.15 -15.47
C THR A 441 9.17 21.48 -14.62
N ILE A 442 10.36 22.04 -14.65
CA ILE A 442 11.57 21.50 -14.04
C ILE A 442 12.23 22.66 -13.29
N GLU A 443 12.10 22.68 -11.96
CA GLU A 443 12.62 23.77 -11.14
C GLU A 443 13.54 23.18 -10.07
N TYR A 444 14.78 23.67 -10.01
CA TYR A 444 15.79 23.23 -9.03
C TYR A 444 16.11 21.72 -9.03
N ALA A 445 15.90 21.04 -10.16
CA ALA A 445 16.30 19.65 -10.35
C ALA A 445 17.78 19.52 -10.73
N THR A 446 18.41 18.42 -10.33
CA THR A 446 19.78 18.06 -10.74
C THR A 446 19.74 17.12 -11.93
N PHE A 447 20.57 17.32 -12.96
CA PHE A 447 20.64 16.44 -14.15
C PHE A 447 21.96 15.69 -14.32
N ALA A 448 22.81 15.64 -13.29
CA ALA A 448 24.19 15.17 -13.43
C ALA A 448 24.28 13.82 -14.18
N ASN A 449 25.06 13.82 -15.27
CA ASN A 449 25.31 12.65 -16.13
C ASN A 449 24.07 12.04 -16.80
N CYS A 450 22.99 12.81 -16.98
CA CYS A 450 21.82 12.36 -17.74
C CYS A 450 22.09 12.22 -19.25
N LEU A 451 21.46 11.22 -19.86
CA LEU A 451 21.49 11.00 -21.31
C LEU A 451 20.24 11.62 -21.95
N MET A 452 20.39 12.67 -22.77
CA MET A 452 19.25 13.38 -23.38
C MET A 452 19.26 13.38 -24.91
N ALA A 453 20.03 12.50 -25.54
CA ALA A 453 20.08 12.41 -27.00
C ALA A 453 18.68 12.16 -27.60
N GLY A 454 18.26 13.01 -28.55
CA GLY A 454 16.94 12.96 -29.18
C GLY A 454 15.76 13.41 -28.30
N ALA A 455 15.99 13.80 -27.04
CA ALA A 455 14.93 14.26 -26.16
C ALA A 455 14.30 15.57 -26.68
N ASN A 456 12.99 15.71 -26.54
CA ASN A 456 12.26 16.89 -26.97
C ASN A 456 11.87 17.77 -25.78
N LEU A 457 12.63 18.84 -25.55
CA LEU A 457 12.38 19.83 -24.49
C LEU A 457 11.70 21.10 -25.02
N THR A 458 11.06 21.04 -26.19
CA THR A 458 10.37 22.19 -26.79
C THR A 458 9.30 22.72 -25.85
N LYS A 459 9.38 24.02 -25.49
CA LYS A 459 8.53 24.70 -24.49
C LYS A 459 8.59 24.16 -23.06
N ALA A 460 9.56 23.30 -22.74
CA ALA A 460 9.82 22.96 -21.34
C ALA A 460 10.30 24.21 -20.58
N ARG A 461 10.04 24.25 -19.28
CA ARG A 461 10.47 25.32 -18.39
C ARG A 461 11.48 24.77 -17.41
N CYS A 462 12.74 25.16 -17.56
CA CYS A 462 13.81 24.90 -16.62
C CYS A 462 14.18 26.20 -15.90
N LEU A 463 14.20 26.17 -14.57
CA LEU A 463 14.60 27.28 -13.71
C LEU A 463 15.61 26.78 -12.67
N GLY A 464 16.79 27.40 -12.62
CA GLY A 464 17.79 27.10 -11.59
C GLY A 464 18.33 25.66 -11.64
N CYS A 465 18.25 25.00 -12.81
CA CYS A 465 18.75 23.64 -13.01
C CYS A 465 20.24 23.60 -13.32
N ASP A 466 20.91 22.54 -12.86
CA ASP A 466 22.30 22.23 -13.15
C ASP A 466 22.39 21.15 -14.25
N PHE A 467 23.06 21.49 -15.36
CA PHE A 467 23.26 20.62 -16.52
C PHE A 467 24.70 20.06 -16.64
N GLU A 468 25.49 20.05 -15.56
CA GLU A 468 26.84 19.49 -15.58
C GLU A 468 26.85 18.04 -16.10
N GLY A 469 27.65 17.80 -17.15
CA GLY A 469 27.83 16.46 -17.73
C GLY A 469 26.64 15.93 -18.55
N VAL A 470 25.62 16.74 -18.84
CA VAL A 470 24.44 16.30 -19.63
C VAL A 470 24.75 16.30 -21.13
N ASP A 471 24.34 15.23 -21.83
CA ASP A 471 24.40 15.19 -23.31
C ASP A 471 23.14 15.83 -23.94
N LEU A 472 23.20 17.13 -24.21
CA LEU A 472 22.16 17.89 -24.92
C LEU A 472 22.40 18.01 -26.44
N GLY A 473 23.48 17.44 -27.00
CA GLY A 473 23.95 17.78 -28.35
C GLY A 473 22.97 17.48 -29.49
N SER A 474 22.00 16.59 -29.26
CA SER A 474 20.94 16.25 -30.21
C SER A 474 19.53 16.48 -29.68
N ALA A 475 19.40 17.18 -28.55
CA ALA A 475 18.11 17.51 -27.96
C ALA A 475 17.41 18.63 -28.74
N PHE A 476 16.08 18.60 -28.79
CA PHE A 476 15.28 19.67 -29.37
C PHE A 476 14.98 20.73 -28.30
N LEU A 477 15.68 21.86 -28.37
CA LEU A 477 15.65 22.92 -27.35
C LEU A 477 14.91 24.19 -27.79
N ARG A 478 14.23 24.18 -28.94
CA ARG A 478 13.58 25.39 -29.45
C ARG A 478 12.46 25.85 -28.52
N ASP A 479 12.36 27.17 -28.31
CA ASP A 479 11.36 27.80 -27.42
C ASP A 479 11.40 27.28 -25.95
N ILE A 480 12.49 26.66 -25.51
CA ILE A 480 12.70 26.28 -24.10
C ILE A 480 12.95 27.53 -23.23
N THR A 481 12.60 27.45 -21.95
CA THR A 481 13.09 28.39 -20.92
C THR A 481 14.22 27.73 -20.14
N LEU A 482 15.40 28.37 -20.09
CA LEU A 482 16.58 27.95 -19.32
C LEU A 482 17.03 29.11 -18.44
N LYS A 483 16.15 29.59 -17.54
CA LYS A 483 16.49 30.74 -16.69
C LYS A 483 17.33 30.31 -15.52
N GLU A 484 18.34 31.12 -15.18
CA GLU A 484 19.22 30.87 -14.02
C GLU A 484 19.89 29.48 -14.07
N CYS A 485 19.96 28.86 -15.25
CA CYS A 485 20.50 27.52 -15.44
C CYS A 485 22.02 27.57 -15.64
N ASP A 486 22.72 26.56 -15.13
CA ASP A 486 24.16 26.39 -15.35
C ASP A 486 24.43 25.43 -16.51
N LEU A 487 25.04 25.94 -17.57
CA LEU A 487 25.47 25.21 -18.77
C LEU A 487 26.97 25.45 -19.06
N GLU A 488 27.76 25.75 -18.03
CA GLU A 488 29.19 26.03 -18.18
C GLU A 488 29.93 24.89 -18.90
N GLY A 489 30.74 25.24 -19.90
CA GLY A 489 31.61 24.30 -20.61
C GLY A 489 30.89 23.30 -21.52
N MET A 490 29.57 23.39 -21.68
CA MET A 490 28.82 22.46 -22.52
C MET A 490 29.21 22.54 -24.00
N ALA A 491 29.22 21.38 -24.66
CA ALA A 491 29.48 21.27 -26.10
C ALA A 491 28.16 21.15 -26.87
N LEU A 492 27.73 22.27 -27.47
CA LEU A 492 26.45 22.43 -28.18
C LEU A 492 26.65 23.06 -29.58
N PRO A 493 27.52 22.51 -30.44
CA PRO A 493 27.74 23.07 -31.76
C PRO A 493 26.48 22.97 -32.63
N GLY A 494 26.07 24.09 -33.22
CA GLY A 494 24.91 24.16 -34.12
C GLY A 494 23.54 24.07 -33.44
N VAL A 495 23.48 24.12 -32.10
CA VAL A 495 22.21 24.02 -31.35
C VAL A 495 21.23 25.13 -31.75
N ASP A 496 19.93 24.82 -31.81
CA ASP A 496 18.87 25.81 -32.07
C ASP A 496 18.19 26.24 -30.77
N LEU A 497 18.61 27.40 -30.25
CA LEU A 497 18.05 28.11 -29.10
C LEU A 497 17.26 29.36 -29.56
N SER A 498 16.75 29.35 -30.80
CA SER A 498 15.96 30.47 -31.31
C SER A 498 14.66 30.63 -30.52
N GLY A 499 14.35 31.85 -30.10
CA GLY A 499 13.14 32.19 -29.35
C GLY A 499 13.16 31.78 -27.88
N CYS A 500 14.24 31.18 -27.40
CA CYS A 500 14.35 30.72 -26.01
C CYS A 500 14.46 31.89 -25.03
N ASP A 501 14.03 31.64 -23.79
CA ASP A 501 14.24 32.56 -22.67
C ASP A 501 15.39 32.05 -21.81
N LEU A 502 16.55 32.68 -21.95
CA LEU A 502 17.82 32.28 -21.37
C LEU A 502 18.27 33.25 -20.27
N ALA A 503 17.38 34.09 -19.73
CA ALA A 503 17.80 35.11 -18.77
C ALA A 503 18.61 34.51 -17.61
N ASP A 504 19.74 35.14 -17.29
CA ASP A 504 20.64 34.73 -16.20
C ASP A 504 21.30 33.35 -16.37
N ALA A 505 21.25 32.76 -17.58
CA ALA A 505 21.91 31.48 -17.86
C ALA A 505 23.42 31.62 -17.97
N ASN A 506 24.15 30.58 -17.54
CA ASN A 506 25.59 30.47 -17.67
C ASN A 506 25.99 29.57 -18.84
N PHE A 507 26.61 30.13 -19.87
CA PHE A 507 27.21 29.43 -21.01
C PHE A 507 28.73 29.64 -21.10
N ALA A 508 29.37 30.07 -20.00
CA ALA A 508 30.79 30.35 -19.98
C ALA A 508 31.59 29.13 -20.45
N ARG A 509 32.67 29.38 -21.21
CA ARG A 509 33.60 28.36 -21.73
C ARG A 509 32.96 27.27 -22.62
N GLY A 510 31.69 27.39 -23.01
CA GLY A 510 31.00 26.42 -23.85
C GLY A 510 31.45 26.43 -25.32
N ASP A 511 31.28 25.30 -26.02
CA ASP A 511 31.40 25.23 -27.47
C ASP A 511 30.03 25.40 -28.12
N LEU A 512 29.78 26.59 -28.65
CA LEU A 512 28.52 27.04 -29.23
C LEU A 512 28.73 27.44 -30.71
N ALA A 513 29.71 26.84 -31.38
CA ALA A 513 30.01 27.15 -32.77
C ALA A 513 28.79 26.89 -33.67
N GLY A 514 28.33 27.90 -34.40
CA GLY A 514 27.15 27.82 -35.26
C GLY A 514 25.80 27.76 -34.54
N ALA A 515 25.77 27.91 -33.21
CA ALA A 515 24.53 27.93 -32.43
C ALA A 515 23.61 29.10 -32.86
N ARG A 516 22.30 28.92 -32.72
CA ARG A 516 21.29 29.90 -33.09
C ARG A 516 20.56 30.41 -31.85
N PHE A 517 20.67 31.70 -31.59
CA PHE A 517 20.01 32.46 -30.54
C PHE A 517 19.02 33.48 -31.15
N ASP A 518 18.49 33.20 -32.35
CA ASP A 518 17.67 34.15 -33.08
C ASP A 518 16.40 34.50 -32.27
N ARG A 519 16.17 35.79 -32.01
CA ARG A 519 15.07 36.29 -31.18
C ARG A 519 15.05 35.77 -29.73
N ALA A 520 16.13 35.18 -29.23
CA ALA A 520 16.22 34.73 -27.85
C ALA A 520 16.27 35.92 -26.88
N ASN A 521 15.77 35.71 -25.66
CA ASN A 521 16.04 36.59 -24.53
C ASN A 521 17.34 36.14 -23.85
N ILE A 522 18.38 36.93 -23.99
CA ILE A 522 19.73 36.69 -23.45
C ILE A 522 20.10 37.75 -22.41
N HIS A 523 19.12 38.23 -21.63
CA HIS A 523 19.36 39.15 -20.52
C HIS A 523 20.31 38.54 -19.49
N GLN A 524 21.39 39.24 -19.13
CA GLN A 524 22.36 38.79 -18.12
C GLN A 524 22.95 37.39 -18.37
N VAL A 525 22.98 36.94 -19.63
CA VAL A 525 23.63 35.67 -19.98
C VAL A 525 25.15 35.81 -19.95
N ASP A 526 25.81 34.81 -19.37
CA ASP A 526 27.27 34.70 -19.36
C ASP A 526 27.76 33.81 -20.51
N PHE A 527 28.44 34.40 -21.50
CA PHE A 527 29.16 33.70 -22.57
C PHE A 527 30.69 33.83 -22.41
N THR A 528 31.20 34.10 -21.21
CA THR A 528 32.62 34.36 -20.96
C THR A 528 33.49 33.22 -21.47
N GLY A 529 34.41 33.52 -22.38
CA GLY A 529 35.32 32.54 -22.99
C GLY A 529 34.65 31.49 -23.88
N ALA A 530 33.36 31.62 -24.22
CA ALA A 530 32.66 30.68 -25.07
C ALA A 530 33.11 30.75 -26.55
N THR A 531 33.02 29.63 -27.26
CA THR A 531 33.24 29.56 -28.71
C THR A 531 31.93 29.80 -29.43
N LEU A 532 31.78 30.96 -30.07
CA LEU A 532 30.55 31.41 -30.76
C LEU A 532 30.79 31.64 -32.26
N THR A 533 31.78 30.95 -32.84
CA THR A 533 32.15 31.14 -34.23
C THR A 533 30.99 30.79 -35.16
N ARG A 534 30.60 31.71 -36.05
CA ARG A 534 29.43 31.59 -36.94
C ARG A 534 28.09 31.40 -36.21
N ALA A 535 28.02 31.70 -34.91
CA ALA A 535 26.75 31.70 -34.19
C ALA A 535 25.84 32.84 -34.69
N SER A 536 24.53 32.65 -34.57
CA SER A 536 23.52 33.65 -34.93
C SER A 536 22.83 34.17 -33.69
N PHE A 537 22.74 35.49 -33.56
CA PHE A 537 22.04 36.24 -32.51
C PHE A 537 21.04 37.21 -33.15
N ALA A 538 20.56 36.91 -34.36
CA ALA A 538 19.72 37.82 -35.12
C ALA A 538 18.46 38.18 -34.33
N GLU A 539 18.18 39.46 -34.17
CA GLU A 539 17.05 39.99 -33.40
C GLU A 539 16.99 39.56 -31.91
N ALA A 540 18.06 38.98 -31.36
CA ALA A 540 18.16 38.66 -29.93
C ALA A 540 18.04 39.92 -29.06
N ARG A 541 17.58 39.76 -27.81
CA ARG A 541 17.34 40.87 -26.89
C ARG A 541 17.95 40.57 -25.53
N GLY A 542 18.54 41.57 -24.90
CA GLY A 542 19.09 41.42 -23.55
C GLY A 542 19.67 42.71 -23.03
N THR A 543 19.99 42.74 -21.74
CA THR A 543 20.83 43.79 -21.17
C THR A 543 21.93 43.13 -20.35
N SER A 544 23.11 43.74 -20.29
CA SER A 544 24.23 43.26 -19.49
C SER A 544 24.65 41.82 -19.83
N VAL A 545 24.66 41.50 -21.13
CA VAL A 545 25.14 40.21 -21.63
C VAL A 545 26.66 40.20 -21.59
N ASP A 546 27.27 39.14 -21.06
CA ASP A 546 28.72 39.01 -20.97
C ASP A 546 29.27 38.14 -22.10
N PHE A 547 30.12 38.71 -22.94
CA PHE A 547 30.87 38.05 -24.01
C PHE A 547 32.38 38.14 -23.76
N THR A 548 32.82 38.43 -22.54
CA THR A 548 34.24 38.64 -22.21
C THR A 548 35.09 37.47 -22.70
N LYS A 549 36.16 37.76 -23.44
CA LYS A 549 37.10 36.75 -24.01
C LYS A 549 36.47 35.69 -24.92
N SER A 550 35.21 35.83 -25.30
CA SER A 550 34.53 34.87 -26.18
C SER A 550 34.96 35.04 -27.65
N ASN A 551 34.72 34.01 -28.46
CA ASN A 551 35.06 34.01 -29.88
C ASN A 551 33.83 34.05 -30.78
N LEU A 552 33.41 35.25 -31.18
CA LEU A 552 32.32 35.54 -32.12
C LEU A 552 32.79 35.71 -33.58
N ALA A 553 33.90 35.10 -33.99
CA ALA A 553 34.36 35.21 -35.38
C ALA A 553 33.26 34.76 -36.36
N GLU A 554 32.99 35.60 -37.37
CA GLU A 554 31.92 35.39 -38.37
C GLU A 554 30.49 35.24 -37.81
N ALA A 555 30.26 35.59 -36.54
CA ALA A 555 28.91 35.55 -35.96
C ALA A 555 27.99 36.61 -36.58
N ASP A 556 26.67 36.37 -36.55
CA ASP A 556 25.66 37.32 -37.01
C ASP A 556 24.84 37.87 -35.83
N LEU A 557 25.02 39.15 -35.52
CA LEU A 557 24.23 39.87 -34.52
C LEU A 557 23.17 40.76 -35.18
N SER A 558 22.86 40.61 -36.47
CA SER A 558 21.98 41.54 -37.19
C SER A 558 20.67 41.84 -36.45
N ALA A 559 20.37 43.12 -36.29
CA ALA A 559 19.19 43.63 -35.58
C ALA A 559 19.05 43.21 -34.10
N ALA A 560 20.09 42.64 -33.48
CA ALA A 560 20.12 42.37 -32.05
C ALA A 560 20.00 43.67 -31.24
N LYS A 561 19.29 43.59 -30.10
CA LYS A 561 19.06 44.70 -29.17
C LYS A 561 19.65 44.37 -27.80
N LEU A 562 20.93 44.65 -27.64
CA LEU A 562 21.71 44.37 -26.44
C LEU A 562 22.13 45.69 -25.80
N LYS A 563 21.61 45.99 -24.61
CA LYS A 563 22.02 47.19 -23.87
C LYS A 563 23.14 46.83 -22.89
N ASP A 564 24.17 47.67 -22.81
CA ASP A 564 25.32 47.48 -21.92
C ASP A 564 26.01 46.10 -22.05
N PRO A 565 26.22 45.52 -23.26
CA PRO A 565 26.91 44.24 -23.40
C PRO A 565 28.42 44.35 -23.12
N CYS A 566 29.04 43.31 -22.56
CA CYS A 566 30.48 43.25 -22.35
C CYS A 566 31.17 42.40 -23.42
N PHE A 567 31.93 43.02 -24.31
CA PHE A 567 32.78 42.37 -25.32
C PHE A 567 34.27 42.51 -24.99
N GLU A 568 34.64 42.70 -23.72
CA GLU A 568 36.03 42.89 -23.32
C GLU A 568 36.90 41.72 -23.78
N GLN A 569 37.98 42.02 -24.50
CA GLN A 569 38.90 41.01 -25.07
C GLN A 569 38.22 39.96 -25.98
N ALA A 570 36.99 40.20 -26.44
CA ALA A 570 36.29 39.27 -27.32
C ALA A 570 36.82 39.33 -28.76
N THR A 571 36.68 38.24 -29.51
CA THR A 571 37.01 38.17 -30.94
C THR A 571 35.75 38.35 -31.77
N LEU A 572 35.63 39.45 -32.51
CA LEU A 572 34.53 39.78 -33.41
C LEU A 572 34.99 39.82 -34.88
N VAL A 573 36.02 39.06 -35.24
CA VAL A 573 36.59 39.08 -36.60
C VAL A 573 35.53 38.72 -37.64
N ARG A 574 35.30 39.61 -38.61
CA ARG A 574 34.26 39.48 -39.66
C ARG A 574 32.84 39.28 -39.12
N CYS A 575 32.58 39.72 -37.89
CA CYS A 575 31.26 39.66 -37.28
C CYS A 575 30.29 40.67 -37.94
N ARG A 576 29.01 40.28 -38.06
CA ARG A 576 27.97 41.10 -38.68
C ARG A 576 27.08 41.73 -37.61
N CYS A 577 27.31 43.00 -37.32
CA CYS A 577 26.56 43.83 -36.37
C CYS A 577 25.69 44.86 -37.12
N VAL A 578 24.90 44.40 -38.10
CA VAL A 578 24.09 45.27 -38.95
C VAL A 578 22.80 45.68 -38.23
N LYS A 579 22.50 46.99 -38.15
CA LYS A 579 21.29 47.55 -37.53
C LYS A 579 21.11 47.14 -36.05
N THR A 580 22.20 46.88 -35.35
CA THR A 580 22.15 46.49 -33.94
C THR A 580 21.91 47.67 -33.02
N VAL A 581 21.42 47.39 -31.81
CA VAL A 581 21.49 48.32 -30.68
C VAL A 581 22.45 47.70 -29.69
N LEU A 582 23.60 48.34 -29.50
CA LEU A 582 24.73 47.95 -28.65
C LEU A 582 25.16 49.15 -27.76
N SER A 583 24.19 49.98 -27.36
CA SER A 583 24.44 51.18 -26.55
C SER A 583 25.02 50.81 -25.18
N GLY A 584 26.07 51.52 -24.76
CA GLY A 584 26.80 51.26 -23.52
C GLY A 584 27.72 50.03 -23.58
N GLY A 585 27.93 49.43 -24.75
CA GLY A 585 28.73 48.22 -24.89
C GLY A 585 30.23 48.44 -24.60
N ASN A 586 30.84 47.53 -23.85
CA ASN A 586 32.27 47.52 -23.57
C ASN A 586 33.02 46.66 -24.59
N PHE A 587 33.65 47.26 -25.59
CA PHE A 587 34.50 46.61 -26.60
C PHE A 587 36.00 46.77 -26.27
N SER A 588 36.34 47.03 -25.01
CA SER A 588 37.74 47.28 -24.65
C SER A 588 38.61 46.05 -24.98
N GLN A 589 39.74 46.30 -25.65
CA GLN A 589 40.67 45.26 -26.12
C GLN A 589 40.06 44.22 -27.08
N ALA A 590 38.87 44.46 -27.63
CA ALA A 590 38.21 43.53 -28.55
C ALA A 590 38.88 43.51 -29.94
N ASP A 591 38.89 42.35 -30.60
CA ASP A 591 39.35 42.20 -31.98
C ASP A 591 38.18 42.27 -32.96
N CYS A 592 37.95 43.45 -33.54
CA CYS A 592 36.85 43.70 -34.47
C CYS A 592 37.27 43.62 -35.94
N ARG A 593 38.41 43.01 -36.29
CA ARG A 593 38.93 43.06 -37.67
C ARG A 593 37.92 42.60 -38.72
N GLY A 594 37.60 43.47 -39.67
CA GLY A 594 36.63 43.19 -40.73
C GLY A 594 35.16 43.10 -40.28
N ALA A 595 34.84 43.45 -39.03
CA ALA A 595 33.46 43.50 -38.54
C ALA A 595 32.66 44.61 -39.21
N SER A 596 31.34 44.43 -39.31
CA SER A 596 30.42 45.41 -39.90
C SER A 596 29.39 45.88 -38.89
N PHE A 597 29.51 47.13 -38.46
CA PHE A 597 28.56 47.86 -37.61
C PHE A 597 27.64 48.77 -38.43
N TYR A 598 27.27 48.35 -39.65
CA TYR A 598 26.42 49.15 -40.54
C TYR A 598 25.09 49.51 -39.88
N GLN A 599 24.78 50.80 -39.75
CA GLN A 599 23.57 51.32 -39.09
C GLN A 599 23.40 50.87 -37.62
N ALA A 600 24.48 50.51 -36.93
CA ALA A 600 24.43 50.16 -35.52
C ALA A 600 24.25 51.39 -34.62
N ASN A 601 23.52 51.25 -33.51
CA ASN A 601 23.54 52.19 -32.39
C ASN A 601 24.58 51.73 -31.38
N LEU A 602 25.67 52.49 -31.27
CA LEU A 602 26.83 52.31 -30.40
C LEU A 602 27.01 53.52 -29.47
N GLN A 603 25.90 54.19 -29.10
CA GLN A 603 25.97 55.31 -28.17
C GLN A 603 26.63 54.88 -26.86
N TYR A 604 27.59 55.66 -26.37
CA TYR A 604 28.35 55.40 -25.15
C TYR A 604 29.15 54.09 -25.13
N ALA A 605 29.41 53.47 -26.29
CA ALA A 605 30.24 52.28 -26.38
C ALA A 605 31.72 52.60 -26.12
N ASP A 606 32.44 51.68 -25.49
CA ASP A 606 33.87 51.82 -25.18
C ASP A 606 34.73 50.91 -26.06
N PHE A 607 35.47 51.46 -27.00
CA PHE A 607 36.40 50.73 -27.88
C PHE A 607 37.87 50.86 -27.42
N SER A 608 38.14 51.19 -26.16
CA SER A 608 39.51 51.43 -25.70
C SER A 608 40.42 50.22 -25.96
N HIS A 609 41.55 50.42 -26.63
CA HIS A 609 42.50 49.39 -27.06
C HIS A 609 41.97 48.37 -28.09
N ALA A 610 40.80 48.59 -28.68
CA ALA A 610 40.23 47.66 -29.67
C ALA A 610 41.01 47.66 -31.00
N ILE A 611 41.03 46.50 -31.67
CA ILE A 611 41.57 46.33 -33.02
C ILE A 611 40.45 46.53 -34.02
N LEU A 612 40.50 47.62 -34.78
CA LEU A 612 39.46 48.05 -35.70
C LEU A 612 39.86 47.92 -37.18
N GLU A 613 40.93 47.20 -37.53
CA GLU A 613 41.38 47.12 -38.93
C GLU A 613 40.30 46.59 -39.88
N SER A 614 40.07 47.30 -40.99
CA SER A 614 39.03 47.00 -41.99
C SER A 614 37.61 46.92 -41.42
N THR A 615 37.36 47.50 -40.25
CA THR A 615 36.02 47.56 -39.62
C THR A 615 35.17 48.60 -40.33
N SER A 616 33.88 48.32 -40.51
CA SER A 616 32.92 49.28 -41.07
C SER A 616 31.97 49.81 -40.01
N PHE A 617 31.95 51.12 -39.83
CA PHE A 617 30.97 51.85 -39.01
C PHE A 617 29.97 52.63 -39.87
N LEU A 618 29.77 52.23 -41.12
CA LEU A 618 28.96 52.98 -42.09
C LEU A 618 27.55 53.28 -41.53
N GLN A 619 27.18 54.57 -41.47
CA GLN A 619 25.89 55.04 -40.96
C GLN A 619 25.55 54.65 -39.51
N SER A 620 26.54 54.31 -38.67
CA SER A 620 26.29 54.04 -37.25
C SER A 620 26.12 55.34 -36.44
N ASP A 621 25.51 55.20 -35.27
CA ASP A 621 25.45 56.25 -34.25
C ASP A 621 26.40 55.91 -33.11
N MET A 622 27.39 56.77 -32.85
CA MET A 622 28.42 56.56 -31.84
C MET A 622 28.55 57.78 -30.93
N GLN A 623 27.44 58.44 -30.63
CA GLN A 623 27.44 59.57 -29.69
C GLN A 623 28.00 59.13 -28.33
N GLY A 624 29.01 59.86 -27.82
CA GLY A 624 29.63 59.57 -26.53
C GLY A 624 30.50 58.31 -26.48
N ALA A 625 30.83 57.70 -27.63
CA ALA A 625 31.68 56.51 -27.67
C ALA A 625 33.16 56.84 -27.39
N LYS A 626 33.89 55.92 -26.77
CA LYS A 626 35.31 56.06 -26.41
C LYS A 626 36.22 55.29 -27.37
N PHE A 627 37.34 55.88 -27.77
CA PHE A 627 38.31 55.30 -28.71
C PHE A 627 39.76 55.45 -28.21
N HIS A 628 40.00 55.30 -26.90
CA HIS A 628 41.34 55.43 -26.33
C HIS A 628 42.28 54.33 -26.89
N LYS A 629 43.41 54.70 -27.49
CA LYS A 629 44.44 53.75 -28.00
C LYS A 629 43.92 52.64 -28.94
N ILE A 630 42.96 52.95 -29.81
CA ILE A 630 42.52 52.00 -30.85
C ILE A 630 43.62 51.69 -31.87
N ILE A 631 43.60 50.48 -32.44
CA ILE A 631 44.43 50.08 -33.58
C ILE A 631 43.55 50.08 -34.83
N GLU A 632 43.67 51.11 -35.68
CA GLU A 632 42.87 51.22 -36.89
C GLU A 632 43.71 51.28 -38.18
N LYS A 633 43.22 50.58 -39.21
CA LYS A 633 43.76 50.60 -40.58
C LYS A 633 42.64 50.24 -41.55
N ASN A 634 42.42 51.05 -42.59
CA ASN A 634 41.30 50.86 -43.55
C ASN A 634 39.90 50.83 -42.91
N THR A 635 39.72 51.48 -41.76
CA THR A 635 38.44 51.57 -41.06
C THR A 635 37.51 52.57 -41.77
N SER A 636 36.25 52.19 -41.99
CA SER A 636 35.26 53.06 -42.65
C SER A 636 34.37 53.77 -41.64
N TRP A 637 34.40 55.10 -41.67
CA TRP A 637 33.64 56.00 -40.79
C TRP A 637 32.56 56.81 -41.55
N GLN A 638 32.20 56.38 -42.77
CA GLN A 638 31.33 57.17 -43.65
C GLN A 638 29.90 57.26 -43.09
N GLY A 639 29.36 58.48 -43.05
CA GLY A 639 27.99 58.71 -42.58
C GLY A 639 27.75 58.43 -41.09
N THR A 640 28.82 58.25 -40.30
CA THR A 640 28.76 57.91 -38.89
C THR A 640 28.64 59.16 -38.00
N SER A 641 27.74 59.15 -37.02
CA SER A 641 27.65 60.20 -35.98
C SER A 641 28.69 59.94 -34.88
N ARG A 642 29.54 60.93 -34.59
CA ARG A 642 30.60 60.88 -33.55
C ARG A 642 30.53 62.06 -32.59
N VAL A 643 29.32 62.58 -32.35
CA VAL A 643 29.11 63.73 -31.47
C VAL A 643 29.53 63.35 -30.03
N HIS A 644 30.39 64.17 -29.41
CA HIS A 644 30.96 63.91 -28.08
C HIS A 644 31.74 62.59 -27.96
N ALA A 645 32.26 62.04 -29.06
CA ALA A 645 33.17 60.89 -28.98
C ALA A 645 34.46 61.28 -28.23
N GLU A 646 34.91 60.42 -27.32
CA GLU A 646 36.14 60.58 -26.55
C GLU A 646 37.27 59.83 -27.26
N TYR A 647 38.40 60.52 -27.44
CA TYR A 647 39.59 59.96 -28.10
C TYR A 647 40.72 59.76 -27.08
N THR A 648 41.86 59.24 -27.52
CA THR A 648 43.02 58.99 -26.66
C THR A 648 43.39 60.18 -25.77
N ASP A 649 43.11 60.04 -24.48
CA ASP A 649 43.68 60.85 -23.41
C ASP A 649 45.20 60.64 -23.37
N THR A 650 45.97 61.69 -23.63
CA THR A 650 47.43 61.62 -23.72
C THR A 650 48.09 61.35 -22.38
N ASP A 651 47.57 61.89 -21.29
CA ASP A 651 48.16 61.75 -19.95
C ASP A 651 47.91 60.33 -19.44
N LEU A 652 46.69 59.82 -19.65
CA LEU A 652 46.36 58.42 -19.40
C LEU A 652 47.21 57.50 -20.28
N ALA A 653 47.37 57.83 -21.57
CA ALA A 653 48.14 57.02 -22.49
C ALA A 653 49.62 56.94 -22.11
N GLU A 654 50.23 58.04 -21.67
CA GLU A 654 51.61 58.11 -21.18
C GLU A 654 51.78 57.34 -19.88
N ALA A 655 50.82 57.47 -18.94
CA ALA A 655 50.82 56.71 -17.69
C ALA A 655 50.74 55.19 -17.94
N GLU A 656 49.88 54.74 -18.84
CA GLU A 656 49.75 53.33 -19.23
C GLU A 656 50.97 52.81 -20.00
N SER A 657 51.70 53.68 -20.70
CA SER A 657 52.93 53.31 -21.43
C SER A 657 54.18 53.40 -20.57
N TRP A 658 54.04 53.81 -19.31
CA TRP A 658 55.16 53.97 -18.40
C TRP A 658 55.69 52.62 -17.93
N HIS A 659 57.00 52.43 -18.11
CA HIS A 659 57.74 51.27 -17.62
C HIS A 659 58.97 51.74 -16.86
N THR A 660 59.31 51.04 -15.78
CA THR A 660 60.46 51.36 -14.91
C THR A 660 61.75 51.45 -15.73
N PRO A 661 62.54 52.54 -15.62
CA PRO A 661 63.81 52.64 -16.33
C PRO A 661 64.75 51.49 -15.90
N ILE A 662 65.26 50.73 -16.88
CA ILE A 662 66.21 49.64 -16.63
C ILE A 662 67.48 50.24 -16.01
N GLN A 663 67.75 49.92 -14.75
CA GLN A 663 69.06 50.20 -14.14
C GLN A 663 70.12 49.31 -14.82
N ALA A 664 70.95 49.91 -15.67
CA ALA A 664 72.16 49.27 -16.17
C ALA A 664 73.07 48.94 -14.97
N LYS A 665 73.21 47.65 -14.63
CA LYS A 665 74.27 47.17 -13.75
C LYS A 665 75.60 47.28 -14.51
N ALA A 666 76.49 48.12 -14.00
CA ALA A 666 77.88 48.25 -14.43
C ALA A 666 78.71 47.00 -14.07
#